data_AF-A0AAW1VCA6-F1
#
_entry.id   AF-A0AAW1VCA6-F1
#
_cell.length_a   1.000
_cell.length_b   1.000
_cell.length_c   1.000
_cell.angle_alpha   90.00
_cell.angle_beta   90.00
_cell.angle_gamma   90.00
#
_symmetry.space_group_name_H-M   'P 1'
#
loop_
_entity.id
_entity.type
_entity.pdbx_description
1 polymer ?
#
loop_
_entity_poly.entity_id
_entity_poly.type
_entity_poly.pdbx_seq_one_letter_code
_entity_poly.pdbx_strand_id
1 'polypeptide(L)'
;MVIVDNFIPKLYPLVIDKNKISSTDGVTDWRLIGQEQNGDLLFSWTQRSKETCIGCYNLQRNDLEILHIFPDITNCIQASVDQTKTYVSFVVKKCENGLFIYKPFIININNPENVIDLEIERSKQIMVQFLYKKVSVLSESVTTKFLILIHKECILQYQIKPCSSKLELSDFSYESIVRVFIWAQWDPIHQILYYIHNKKPARSLIEGEEGLLPNSSKLSPTLSGLQFHDELPHESVLNIPLNLPHASTVNNTCNLYEDDAIPLRIHDCSLDLIVVTNEDGFVCICHHYLYQPIQPSSDAIQDENTLVHFAYSVTVLHQSCVLQCVVPGLPFVKAKTIRPVFKKQGNHMLILLPDICTQLLDIGIKHEPCCHITLKPFLSEIPSHLLCLASLAAYDNLVNIATLDLIDLKIEEALLIESFKNEDNLENRIAILHFLLQHFEDSELALELIIWQAQHALKLDWTPLLKEYLIGCSYASLQRNLPPDADHLLNLLPFTTQPIGNDLEIRIENKTICLSQDMLWNTSMMLLSPQQRIVPYRSDIWIKLWEQLAIVLKGRHRFKPAQVVDKLKISLVCYQPEALSRCSTPISPSGSIPSSILNELCAMQGSRKRQEELPFYETESCTASRQEHIISVNLRELSMHLLKKGSDNKMSRFQWQSQSPIHVHAVATRYVSAQLEQSRKICQALCNIAVVSKRKHQLEKGFLYIDQLSANDRLILFLILERYHLAVESIAYPQPQGFTSFFSFLGYKTLKFNTFLQYVNRNVLELQVDVMKAIMSGLKGY
;
A
#
# COMPACT_ATOMS: atom_id res chain seq x y z
N MET A 1 0.27 14.55 10.76
CA MET A 1 1.30 15.27 9.95
C MET A 1 2.11 16.10 10.92
N VAL A 2 3.42 15.90 10.98
CA VAL A 2 4.29 16.68 11.86
C VAL A 2 5.30 17.41 10.98
N ILE A 3 5.34 18.75 11.09
CA ILE A 3 6.47 19.51 10.56
C ILE A 3 7.66 19.11 11.42
N VAL A 4 8.56 18.34 10.83
CA VAL A 4 9.75 17.85 11.51
C VAL A 4 10.79 18.96 11.56
N ASP A 5 10.80 19.80 10.53
CA ASP A 5 11.85 20.77 10.34
C ASP A 5 11.46 21.86 9.32
N ASN A 6 12.22 22.96 9.32
CA ASN A 6 12.19 23.94 8.25
C ASN A 6 13.63 24.19 7.78
N PHE A 7 13.87 24.10 6.47
CA PHE A 7 15.22 24.27 5.93
C PHE A 7 15.74 25.69 6.09
N ILE A 8 14.89 26.72 6.02
CA ILE A 8 15.33 28.13 6.03
C ILE A 8 16.08 28.49 7.34
N PRO A 9 15.54 28.24 8.55
CA PRO A 9 16.25 28.47 9.80
C PRO A 9 17.57 27.70 9.95
N LYS A 10 17.72 26.56 9.27
CA LYS A 10 18.95 25.75 9.32
C LYS A 10 20.00 26.23 8.33
N LEU A 11 19.59 26.58 7.13
CA LEU A 11 20.48 27.03 6.07
C LEU A 11 21.00 28.44 6.34
N TYR A 12 20.18 29.32 6.92
CA TYR A 12 20.53 30.72 7.15
C TYR A 12 21.81 30.91 8.01
N PRO A 13 21.97 30.28 9.19
CA PRO A 13 23.21 30.35 9.96
C PRO A 13 24.42 29.78 9.21
N LEU A 14 24.24 28.67 8.49
CA LEU A 14 25.32 28.02 7.74
C LEU A 14 25.86 28.91 6.62
N VAL A 15 24.99 29.68 5.96
CA VAL A 15 25.41 30.70 5.00
C VAL A 15 26.20 31.79 5.71
N ILE A 16 25.74 32.33 6.83
CA ILE A 16 26.46 33.42 7.53
C ILE A 16 27.86 32.99 7.96
N ASP A 17 27.98 31.81 8.57
CA ASP A 17 29.24 31.31 9.14
C ASP A 17 30.31 31.05 8.06
N LYS A 18 29.92 30.44 6.92
CA LYS A 18 30.87 30.07 5.87
C LYS A 18 31.29 31.24 4.99
N ASN A 19 30.44 32.24 4.85
CA ASN A 19 30.59 33.30 3.87
C ASN A 19 31.25 34.56 4.47
N LYS A 20 31.57 34.57 5.79
CA LYS A 20 32.01 35.75 6.56
C LYS A 20 31.15 36.99 6.29
N ILE A 21 29.88 36.76 5.95
CA ILE A 21 28.92 37.81 5.66
C ILE A 21 28.55 38.47 6.98
N SER A 22 28.66 39.80 7.05
CA SER A 22 28.17 40.54 8.21
C SER A 22 26.70 40.23 8.46
N SER A 23 26.28 40.09 9.72
CA SER A 23 24.91 39.76 10.15
C SER A 23 23.81 40.71 9.61
N THR A 24 24.19 41.73 8.86
CA THR A 24 23.36 42.75 8.21
C THR A 24 22.95 42.44 6.77
N ASP A 25 23.55 41.46 6.07
CA ASP A 25 23.11 41.08 4.72
C ASP A 25 22.06 39.97 4.79
N GLY A 26 20.82 40.32 4.50
CA GLY A 26 19.71 39.38 4.47
C GLY A 26 19.80 38.44 3.25
N VAL A 27 19.44 37.19 3.46
CA VAL A 27 19.23 36.19 2.41
C VAL A 27 17.74 36.06 2.14
N THR A 28 17.32 36.08 0.87
CA THR A 28 15.93 35.96 0.43
C THR A 28 15.78 34.95 -0.70
N ASP A 29 14.53 34.55 -0.98
CA ASP A 29 14.16 33.72 -2.15
C ASP A 29 14.84 32.35 -2.22
N TRP A 30 14.79 31.60 -1.12
CA TRP A 30 15.24 30.20 -1.11
C TRP A 30 14.41 29.34 -2.05
N ARG A 31 15.07 28.52 -2.85
CA ARG A 31 14.46 27.54 -3.74
C ARG A 31 15.22 26.24 -3.72
N LEU A 32 14.48 25.14 -3.70
CA LEU A 32 15.03 23.80 -3.85
C LEU A 32 15.08 23.45 -5.33
N ILE A 33 16.28 23.23 -5.87
CA ILE A 33 16.55 23.16 -7.32
C ILE A 33 17.15 21.82 -7.77
N GLY A 34 17.29 20.83 -6.90
CA GLY A 34 17.73 19.49 -7.29
C GLY A 34 17.99 18.55 -6.12
N GLN A 35 18.05 17.26 -6.42
CA GLN A 35 18.42 16.20 -5.47
C GLN A 35 19.30 15.16 -6.17
N GLU A 36 20.38 14.77 -5.50
CA GLU A 36 21.32 13.79 -6.02
C GLU A 36 21.13 12.39 -5.43
N GLN A 37 21.77 11.39 -6.05
CA GLN A 37 21.67 9.98 -5.65
C GLN A 37 22.06 9.73 -4.18
N ASN A 38 23.03 10.48 -3.66
CA ASN A 38 23.49 10.36 -2.27
C ASN A 38 22.57 11.05 -1.25
N GLY A 39 21.47 11.67 -1.71
CA GLY A 39 20.53 12.42 -0.89
C GLY A 39 20.89 13.89 -0.66
N ASP A 40 22.00 14.38 -1.22
CA ASP A 40 22.34 15.80 -1.17
C ASP A 40 21.28 16.63 -1.91
N LEU A 41 20.90 17.77 -1.32
CA LEU A 41 19.90 18.68 -1.84
C LEU A 41 20.56 19.94 -2.37
N LEU A 42 20.16 20.41 -3.55
CA LEU A 42 20.69 21.62 -4.16
C LEU A 42 19.72 22.78 -3.93
N PHE A 43 20.21 23.87 -3.36
CA PHE A 43 19.44 25.08 -3.09
C PHE A 43 19.99 26.25 -3.90
N SER A 44 19.08 27.15 -4.27
CA SER A 44 19.42 28.49 -4.74
C SER A 44 18.78 29.54 -3.84
N TRP A 45 19.48 30.66 -3.65
CA TRP A 45 18.99 31.80 -2.88
C TRP A 45 19.59 33.08 -3.43
N THR A 46 18.98 34.22 -3.09
CA THR A 46 19.46 35.55 -3.47
C THR A 46 19.98 36.29 -2.25
N GLN A 47 21.14 36.93 -2.38
CA GLN A 47 21.71 37.79 -1.37
C GLN A 47 21.31 39.25 -1.58
N ARG A 48 21.36 40.09 -0.53
CA ARG A 48 21.12 41.54 -0.66
C ARG A 48 22.08 42.24 -1.62
N SER A 49 23.27 41.69 -1.86
CA SER A 49 24.20 42.12 -2.90
C SER A 49 23.63 42.00 -4.32
N LYS A 50 22.42 41.43 -4.48
CA LYS A 50 21.76 41.10 -5.75
C LYS A 50 22.49 40.00 -6.53
N GLU A 51 23.21 39.15 -5.81
CA GLU A 51 23.84 37.96 -6.36
C GLU A 51 22.99 36.74 -6.03
N THR A 52 22.82 35.86 -7.01
CA THR A 52 22.21 34.54 -6.79
C THR A 52 23.30 33.53 -6.44
N CYS A 53 23.03 32.60 -5.54
CA CYS A 53 23.96 31.52 -5.19
C CYS A 53 23.36 30.14 -5.46
N ILE A 54 24.22 29.15 -5.64
CA ILE A 54 23.89 27.73 -5.66
C ILE A 54 24.71 27.04 -4.57
N GLY A 55 24.07 26.22 -3.75
CA GLY A 55 24.72 25.43 -2.72
C GLY A 55 24.18 24.01 -2.62
N CYS A 56 25.03 23.11 -2.14
CA CYS A 56 24.76 21.71 -1.89
C CYS A 56 24.64 21.48 -0.38
N TYR A 57 23.46 21.07 0.07
CA TYR A 57 23.15 20.78 1.46
C TYR A 57 23.07 19.28 1.71
N ASN A 58 23.86 18.79 2.67
CA ASN A 58 23.76 17.44 3.18
C ASN A 58 22.94 17.43 4.48
N LEU A 59 21.75 16.83 4.44
CA LEU A 59 20.82 16.82 5.58
C LEU A 59 21.37 16.05 6.79
N GLN A 60 22.13 14.96 6.58
CA GLN A 60 22.65 14.13 7.67
C GLN A 60 23.79 14.80 8.43
N ARG A 61 24.69 15.45 7.69
CA ARG A 61 25.84 16.18 8.25
C ARG A 61 25.48 17.60 8.70
N ASN A 62 24.30 18.08 8.32
CA ASN A 62 23.86 19.46 8.48
C ASN A 62 24.92 20.45 7.96
N ASP A 63 25.39 20.20 6.74
CA ASP A 63 26.49 20.96 6.13
C ASP A 63 26.06 21.51 4.75
N LEU A 64 26.33 22.79 4.52
CA LEU A 64 26.01 23.49 3.27
C LEU A 64 27.29 23.93 2.56
N GLU A 65 27.55 23.41 1.38
CA GLU A 65 28.70 23.76 0.54
C GLU A 65 28.26 24.71 -0.58
N ILE A 66 28.89 25.88 -0.69
CA ILE A 66 28.57 26.83 -1.77
C ILE A 66 29.31 26.38 -3.03
N LEU A 67 28.55 26.19 -4.11
CA LEU A 67 29.08 25.67 -5.37
C LEU A 67 29.36 26.80 -6.37
N HIS A 68 28.48 27.80 -6.45
CA HIS A 68 28.62 28.91 -7.39
C HIS A 68 27.91 30.18 -6.90
N ILE A 69 28.46 31.34 -7.26
CA ILE A 69 27.89 32.66 -7.00
C ILE A 69 27.81 33.39 -8.35
N PHE A 70 26.60 33.80 -8.72
CA PHE A 70 26.34 34.56 -9.93
C PHE A 70 26.67 36.04 -9.71
N PRO A 71 27.21 36.75 -10.73
CA PRO A 71 27.48 38.18 -10.63
C PRO A 71 26.19 39.03 -10.58
N ASP A 72 25.08 38.52 -11.15
CA ASP A 72 23.79 39.19 -11.22
C ASP A 72 22.65 38.26 -10.78
N ILE A 73 21.47 38.84 -10.46
CA ILE A 73 20.25 38.09 -10.14
C ILE A 73 19.89 37.20 -11.34
N THR A 74 20.02 35.90 -11.12
CA THR A 74 19.82 34.90 -12.16
C THR A 74 18.75 33.91 -11.73
N ASN A 75 17.72 33.73 -12.55
CA ASN A 75 16.65 32.79 -12.26
C ASN A 75 17.07 31.35 -12.61
N CYS A 76 17.81 30.73 -11.70
CA CYS A 76 18.18 29.31 -11.77
C CYS A 76 16.98 28.44 -11.34
N ILE A 77 16.51 27.57 -12.24
CA ILE A 77 15.34 26.72 -11.98
C ILE A 77 15.71 25.32 -11.52
N GLN A 78 16.87 24.82 -11.94
CA GLN A 78 17.30 23.45 -11.67
C GLN A 78 18.82 23.36 -11.75
N ALA A 79 19.44 22.55 -10.89
CA ALA A 79 20.84 22.21 -10.96
C ALA A 79 21.09 20.75 -10.58
N SER A 80 22.23 20.23 -11.03
CA SER A 80 22.76 18.93 -10.66
C SER A 80 24.29 19.00 -10.51
N VAL A 81 24.86 18.19 -9.63
CA VAL A 81 26.30 18.08 -9.36
C VAL A 81 26.77 16.65 -9.59
N ASP A 82 28.00 16.49 -10.05
CA ASP A 82 28.59 15.16 -10.21
C ASP A 82 29.00 14.53 -8.87
N GLN A 83 29.20 13.21 -8.88
CA GLN A 83 29.56 12.44 -7.69
C GLN A 83 30.84 12.92 -6.99
N THR A 84 31.80 13.44 -7.75
CA THR A 84 33.07 13.97 -7.24
C THR A 84 33.01 15.45 -6.86
N LYS A 85 31.85 16.10 -6.97
CA LYS A 85 31.67 17.55 -6.76
C LYS A 85 32.74 18.39 -7.45
N THR A 86 33.04 18.03 -8.69
CA THR A 86 33.96 18.76 -9.58
C THR A 86 33.19 19.61 -10.58
N TYR A 87 32.04 19.13 -11.05
CA TYR A 87 31.24 19.78 -12.06
C TYR A 87 29.82 20.03 -11.58
N VAL A 88 29.30 21.22 -11.87
CA VAL A 88 27.92 21.61 -11.60
C VAL A 88 27.30 22.06 -12.89
N SER A 89 26.12 21.53 -13.20
CA SER A 89 25.32 21.97 -14.33
C SER A 89 24.02 22.54 -13.81
N PHE A 90 23.57 23.64 -14.41
CA PHE A 90 22.34 24.32 -14.01
C PHE A 90 21.63 24.91 -15.22
N VAL A 91 20.33 25.16 -15.06
CA VAL A 91 19.48 25.74 -16.09
C VAL A 91 18.96 27.10 -15.65
N VAL A 92 19.17 28.09 -16.50
CA VAL A 92 18.65 29.46 -16.32
C VAL A 92 17.40 29.64 -17.17
N LYS A 93 16.35 30.19 -16.57
CA LYS A 93 15.09 30.55 -17.24
C LYS A 93 14.96 32.07 -17.33
N LYS A 94 15.03 32.61 -18.54
CA LYS A 94 14.82 34.04 -18.84
C LYS A 94 13.47 34.25 -19.51
N CYS A 95 12.88 35.43 -19.32
CA CYS A 95 11.67 35.84 -20.01
C CYS A 95 12.01 36.99 -20.96
N GLU A 96 11.96 36.74 -22.27
CA GLU A 96 12.23 37.73 -23.30
C GLU A 96 10.98 37.89 -24.16
N ASN A 97 10.46 39.12 -24.28
CA ASN A 97 9.23 39.44 -25.04
C ASN A 97 8.00 38.58 -24.67
N GLY A 98 7.90 38.16 -23.40
CA GLY A 98 6.80 37.31 -22.92
C GLY A 98 6.96 35.82 -23.23
N LEU A 99 8.07 35.41 -23.84
CA LEU A 99 8.44 34.02 -24.07
C LEU A 99 9.51 33.58 -23.06
N PHE A 100 9.31 32.42 -22.46
CA PHE A 100 10.32 31.82 -21.61
C PHE A 100 11.40 31.14 -22.46
N ILE A 101 12.65 31.35 -22.09
CA ILE A 101 13.84 30.79 -22.73
C ILE A 101 14.66 30.06 -21.67
N TYR A 102 15.01 28.82 -21.96
CA TYR A 102 15.79 27.94 -21.09
C TYR A 102 17.19 27.75 -21.70
N LYS A 103 18.23 27.94 -20.88
CA LYS A 103 19.64 27.74 -21.26
C LYS A 103 20.39 26.93 -20.20
N PRO A 104 21.01 25.79 -20.55
CA PRO A 104 21.84 25.01 -19.65
C PRO A 104 23.30 25.46 -19.69
N PHE A 105 23.93 25.51 -18.51
CA PHE A 105 25.34 25.86 -18.34
C PHE A 105 26.05 24.76 -17.54
N ILE A 106 27.38 24.73 -17.64
CA ILE A 106 28.23 23.87 -16.81
C ILE A 106 29.44 24.65 -16.29
N ILE A 107 29.80 24.38 -15.04
CA ILE A 107 30.90 25.02 -14.32
C ILE A 107 31.78 23.95 -13.70
N ASN A 108 33.10 24.19 -13.71
CA ASN A 108 34.05 23.47 -12.88
C ASN A 108 34.22 24.20 -11.54
N ILE A 109 33.90 23.54 -10.42
CA ILE A 109 33.99 24.13 -9.08
C ILE A 109 35.41 24.61 -8.76
N ASN A 110 36.43 23.92 -9.27
CA ASN A 110 37.83 24.31 -9.05
C ASN A 110 38.23 25.59 -9.81
N ASN A 111 37.49 25.94 -10.88
CA ASN A 111 37.73 27.12 -11.72
C ASN A 111 36.39 27.85 -11.97
N PRO A 112 35.84 28.57 -10.96
CA PRO A 112 34.48 29.12 -11.01
C PRO A 112 34.29 30.23 -12.06
N GLU A 113 35.38 30.83 -12.58
CA GLU A 113 35.33 31.79 -13.69
C GLU A 113 35.05 31.12 -15.05
N ASN A 114 35.25 29.80 -15.17
CA ASN A 114 35.06 29.07 -16.42
C ASN A 114 33.62 28.53 -16.55
N VAL A 115 32.66 29.44 -16.75
CA VAL A 115 31.26 29.09 -17.04
C VAL A 115 31.10 28.80 -18.52
N ILE A 116 30.62 27.61 -18.86
CA ILE A 116 30.44 27.17 -20.24
C ILE A 116 28.95 27.17 -20.57
N ASP A 117 28.58 27.97 -21.56
CA ASP A 117 27.29 27.89 -22.24
C ASP A 117 27.32 26.70 -23.20
N LEU A 118 26.37 25.77 -23.07
CA LEU A 118 26.28 24.61 -23.95
C LEU A 118 25.69 24.96 -25.34
N GLU A 119 25.41 26.24 -25.61
CA GLU A 119 24.85 26.79 -26.85
C GLU A 119 23.46 26.21 -27.19
N ILE A 120 22.72 25.79 -26.16
CA ILE A 120 21.36 25.26 -26.28
C ILE A 120 20.37 26.30 -25.76
N GLU A 121 19.64 26.92 -26.68
CA GLU A 121 18.60 27.89 -26.35
C GLU A 121 17.24 27.39 -26.87
N ARG A 122 16.28 27.14 -25.97
CA ARG A 122 14.95 26.64 -26.32
C ARG A 122 13.85 27.38 -25.56
N SER A 123 12.69 27.48 -26.20
CA SER A 123 11.45 27.94 -25.53
C SER A 123 10.75 26.84 -24.72
N LYS A 124 11.16 25.59 -24.92
CA LYS A 124 10.69 24.43 -24.17
C LYS A 124 11.61 24.16 -22.99
N GLN A 125 11.04 23.63 -21.90
CA GLN A 125 11.79 23.35 -20.67
C GLN A 125 12.98 22.43 -20.95
N ILE A 126 14.13 22.83 -20.38
CA ILE A 126 15.37 22.07 -20.36
C ILE A 126 15.67 21.73 -18.91
N MET A 127 16.07 20.49 -18.63
CA MET A 127 16.65 20.09 -17.33
C MET A 127 17.91 19.26 -17.55
N VAL A 128 18.77 19.21 -16.55
CA VAL A 128 20.07 18.53 -16.58
C VAL A 128 20.24 17.60 -15.38
N GLN A 129 20.90 16.46 -15.56
CA GLN A 129 21.10 15.51 -14.46
C GLN A 129 22.39 14.71 -14.62
N PHE A 130 23.27 14.72 -13.62
CA PHE A 130 24.47 13.87 -13.63
C PHE A 130 24.14 12.40 -13.38
N LEU A 131 24.90 11.54 -14.07
CA LEU A 131 24.90 10.10 -13.86
C LEU A 131 26.01 9.74 -12.87
N TYR A 132 25.66 8.99 -11.83
CA TYR A 132 26.58 8.58 -10.79
C TYR A 132 27.15 7.20 -11.14
N LYS A 133 28.40 6.93 -10.82
CA LYS A 133 29.01 5.61 -11.08
C LYS A 133 29.40 4.94 -9.78
N LYS A 134 29.30 3.61 -9.72
CA LYS A 134 29.96 2.88 -8.64
C LYS A 134 31.47 2.99 -8.84
N VAL A 135 32.15 3.65 -7.90
CA VAL A 135 33.61 3.83 -7.95
C VAL A 135 34.28 2.48 -7.79
N SER A 136 34.86 1.96 -8.86
CA SER A 136 35.78 0.82 -8.81
C SER A 136 37.19 1.34 -8.53
N VAL A 137 37.88 0.73 -7.56
CA VAL A 137 39.29 1.06 -7.23
C VAL A 137 40.22 0.85 -8.43
N LEU A 138 39.76 0.13 -9.46
CA LEU A 138 40.55 -0.27 -10.64
C LEU A 138 40.40 0.66 -11.86
N SER A 139 39.47 1.63 -11.86
CA SER A 139 39.23 2.49 -13.02
C SER A 139 39.96 3.84 -12.90
N GLU A 140 41.08 3.99 -13.60
CA GLU A 140 41.95 5.18 -13.55
C GLU A 140 41.47 6.39 -14.40
N SER A 141 40.42 6.24 -15.23
CA SER A 141 39.87 7.36 -16.02
C SER A 141 38.33 7.41 -15.97
N VAL A 142 37.81 8.12 -14.98
CA VAL A 142 36.35 8.29 -14.82
C VAL A 142 35.88 9.39 -15.77
N THR A 143 35.20 8.99 -16.84
CA THR A 143 34.47 9.93 -17.69
C THR A 143 33.15 10.30 -17.01
N THR A 144 32.94 11.59 -16.76
CA THR A 144 31.70 12.10 -16.17
C THR A 144 30.62 12.16 -17.26
N LYS A 145 29.44 11.63 -16.96
CA LYS A 145 28.29 11.63 -17.87
C LYS A 145 27.13 12.37 -17.24
N PHE A 146 26.34 13.06 -18.06
CA PHE A 146 25.11 13.72 -17.63
C PHE A 146 24.07 13.73 -18.74
N LEU A 147 22.82 13.90 -18.38
CA LEU A 147 21.69 13.97 -19.28
C LEU A 147 21.26 15.43 -19.46
N ILE A 148 20.88 15.79 -20.68
CA ILE A 148 20.14 17.00 -20.99
C ILE A 148 18.80 16.56 -21.57
N LEU A 149 17.71 16.99 -20.95
CA LEU A 149 16.37 16.64 -21.35
C LEU A 149 15.68 17.91 -21.88
N ILE A 150 15.22 17.87 -23.13
CA ILE A 150 14.55 18.99 -23.80
C ILE A 150 13.13 18.55 -24.18
N HIS A 151 12.12 19.11 -23.52
CA HIS A 151 10.72 18.68 -23.68
C HIS A 151 10.26 18.70 -25.15
N LYS A 152 9.52 17.67 -25.60
CA LYS A 152 9.04 17.51 -27.00
C LYS A 152 10.14 17.59 -28.06
N GLU A 153 11.40 17.46 -27.68
CA GLU A 153 12.55 17.42 -28.58
C GLU A 153 13.35 16.17 -28.30
N CYS A 154 14.30 16.16 -27.38
CA CYS A 154 15.18 15.01 -27.23
C CYS A 154 15.74 14.87 -25.81
N ILE A 155 16.28 13.69 -25.54
CA ILE A 155 17.13 13.46 -24.38
C ILE A 155 18.51 13.11 -24.92
N LEU A 156 19.50 13.86 -24.48
CA LEU A 156 20.90 13.75 -24.86
C LEU A 156 21.72 13.26 -23.68
N GLN A 157 22.64 12.33 -23.92
CA GLN A 157 23.64 11.92 -22.95
C GLN A 157 24.97 12.56 -23.33
N TYR A 158 25.44 13.48 -22.50
CA TYR A 158 26.74 14.11 -22.63
C TYR A 158 27.80 13.33 -21.86
N GLN A 159 29.01 13.35 -22.38
CA GLN A 159 30.20 12.81 -21.75
C GLN A 159 31.30 13.86 -21.77
N ILE A 160 31.87 14.11 -20.60
CA ILE A 160 32.97 15.02 -20.38
C ILE A 160 34.26 14.21 -20.45
N LYS A 161 35.16 14.57 -21.37
CA LYS A 161 36.51 14.00 -21.40
C LYS A 161 37.32 14.53 -20.21
N PRO A 162 38.11 13.68 -19.53
CA PRO A 162 38.98 14.15 -18.45
C PRO A 162 40.02 15.13 -19.02
N CYS A 163 39.92 16.40 -18.64
CA CYS A 163 40.81 17.47 -19.09
C CYS A 163 41.42 18.19 -17.87
N SER A 164 42.70 18.59 -17.97
CA SER A 164 43.52 18.97 -16.80
C SER A 164 43.69 20.47 -16.56
N SER A 165 43.18 21.36 -17.43
CA SER A 165 43.47 22.80 -17.30
C SER A 165 42.27 23.73 -17.49
N LYS A 166 41.50 23.62 -18.59
CA LYS A 166 40.25 24.36 -18.82
C LYS A 166 39.29 23.47 -19.61
N LEU A 167 38.00 23.52 -19.26
CA LEU A 167 36.97 22.85 -20.06
C LEU A 167 36.64 23.73 -21.26
N GLU A 168 36.62 23.14 -22.44
CA GLU A 168 36.16 23.76 -23.68
C GLU A 168 35.00 22.98 -24.28
N LEU A 169 34.23 23.59 -25.19
CA LEU A 169 33.12 22.92 -25.89
C LEU A 169 33.56 21.65 -26.65
N SER A 170 34.82 21.57 -27.08
CA SER A 170 35.41 20.39 -27.72
C SER A 170 35.61 19.18 -26.80
N ASP A 171 35.57 19.38 -25.49
CA ASP A 171 35.73 18.32 -24.50
C ASP A 171 34.43 17.52 -24.29
N PHE A 172 33.31 18.03 -24.81
CA PHE A 172 32.01 17.38 -24.74
C PHE A 172 31.77 16.50 -25.96
N SER A 173 31.34 15.27 -25.70
CA SER A 173 30.74 14.40 -26.72
C SER A 173 29.33 14.03 -26.28
N TYR A 174 28.35 14.08 -27.18
CA TYR A 174 26.96 13.74 -26.85
C TYR A 174 26.35 12.76 -27.85
N GLU A 175 25.39 11.99 -27.36
CA GLU A 175 24.54 11.11 -28.16
C GLU A 175 23.06 11.34 -27.83
N SER A 176 22.17 11.16 -28.81
CA SER A 176 20.73 11.23 -28.57
C SER A 176 20.19 9.85 -28.21
N ILE A 177 19.72 9.70 -26.96
CA ILE A 177 19.15 8.45 -26.45
C ILE A 177 17.64 8.37 -26.68
N VAL A 178 16.95 9.52 -26.65
CA VAL A 178 15.52 9.63 -26.96
C VAL A 178 15.31 10.76 -27.95
N ARG A 179 14.56 10.48 -29.02
CA ARG A 179 14.37 11.42 -30.13
C ARG A 179 13.22 12.39 -30.01
N VAL A 180 12.14 12.01 -29.31
CA VAL A 180 10.94 12.83 -29.00
C VAL A 180 10.25 12.18 -27.81
N PHE A 181 9.88 12.97 -26.81
CA PHE A 181 9.09 12.54 -25.66
C PHE A 181 8.08 13.64 -25.24
N ILE A 182 6.99 13.24 -24.59
CA ILE A 182 5.95 14.16 -24.09
C ILE A 182 5.96 14.32 -22.56
N TRP A 183 6.64 13.42 -21.86
CA TRP A 183 6.79 13.44 -20.40
C TRP A 183 8.05 12.65 -20.04
N ALA A 184 8.78 13.08 -19.02
CA ALA A 184 9.91 12.35 -18.46
C ALA A 184 10.07 12.56 -16.95
N GLN A 185 10.61 11.55 -16.26
CA GLN A 185 10.98 11.58 -14.84
C GLN A 185 12.30 10.85 -14.63
N TRP A 186 13.15 11.42 -13.78
CA TRP A 186 14.39 10.80 -13.33
C TRP A 186 14.24 10.18 -11.93
N ASP A 187 14.67 8.92 -11.78
CA ASP A 187 14.86 8.26 -10.49
C ASP A 187 16.35 8.27 -10.12
N PRO A 188 16.78 9.12 -9.16
CA PRO A 188 18.19 9.26 -8.81
C PRO A 188 18.75 8.05 -8.05
N ILE A 189 17.92 7.32 -7.30
CA ILE A 189 18.38 6.18 -6.48
C ILE A 189 18.80 5.04 -7.39
N HIS A 190 17.91 4.67 -8.31
CA HIS A 190 18.11 3.52 -9.18
C HIS A 190 18.71 3.89 -10.53
N GLN A 191 18.88 5.19 -10.82
CA GLN A 191 19.35 5.73 -12.10
C GLN A 191 18.54 5.21 -13.29
N ILE A 192 17.23 5.44 -13.20
CA ILE A 192 16.25 5.06 -14.23
C ILE A 192 15.62 6.33 -14.78
N LEU A 193 15.57 6.42 -16.10
CA LEU A 193 14.82 7.44 -16.81
C LEU A 193 13.50 6.86 -17.30
N TYR A 194 12.39 7.37 -16.78
CA TYR A 194 11.05 7.09 -17.28
C TYR A 194 10.67 8.16 -18.29
N TYR A 195 10.11 7.77 -19.43
CA TYR A 195 9.64 8.73 -20.44
C TYR A 195 8.49 8.19 -21.27
N ILE A 196 7.63 9.09 -21.74
CA ILE A 196 6.51 8.73 -22.63
C ILE A 196 6.82 9.23 -24.04
N HIS A 197 6.74 8.31 -25.00
CA HIS A 197 6.90 8.59 -26.42
C HIS A 197 5.75 7.96 -27.20
N ASN A 198 5.60 8.36 -28.46
CA ASN A 198 4.56 7.88 -29.34
C ASN A 198 5.12 6.81 -30.29
N LYS A 199 4.71 5.55 -30.11
CA LYS A 199 5.06 4.43 -31.01
C LYS A 199 3.85 4.01 -31.84
N LYS A 200 4.12 3.44 -33.01
CA LYS A 200 3.08 2.69 -33.73
C LYS A 200 2.79 1.42 -32.94
N PRO A 201 1.52 1.05 -32.73
CA PRO A 201 1.19 -0.18 -32.02
C PRO A 201 1.84 -1.36 -32.75
N ALA A 202 2.59 -2.18 -32.01
CA ALA A 202 3.09 -3.45 -32.53
C ALA A 202 1.89 -4.35 -32.81
N ARG A 203 1.86 -5.04 -33.97
CA ARG A 203 0.80 -6.02 -34.29
C ARG A 203 0.72 -7.03 -33.14
N SER A 204 -0.43 -7.13 -32.48
CA SER A 204 -0.68 -8.20 -31.51
C SER A 204 -0.52 -9.55 -32.22
N LEU A 205 0.29 -10.45 -31.66
CA LEU A 205 0.42 -11.84 -32.11
C LEU A 205 -0.70 -12.71 -31.52
N ILE A 206 -1.89 -12.14 -31.31
CA ILE A 206 -3.05 -12.87 -30.80
C ILE A 206 -3.89 -13.25 -32.02
N GLU A 207 -3.70 -14.47 -32.51
CA GLU A 207 -4.70 -15.13 -33.36
C GLU A 207 -5.97 -15.30 -32.51
N GLY A 208 -6.98 -14.43 -32.71
CA GLY A 208 -8.28 -14.60 -32.05
C GLY A 208 -9.21 -13.38 -32.02
N GLU A 209 -8.72 -12.14 -32.13
CA GLU A 209 -9.60 -10.97 -32.24
C GLU A 209 -9.81 -10.59 -33.71
N GLU A 210 -10.69 -11.33 -34.38
CA GLU A 210 -11.26 -10.89 -35.65
C GLU A 210 -12.21 -9.71 -35.38
N GLY A 211 -11.80 -8.51 -35.81
CA GLY A 211 -12.76 -7.49 -36.25
C GLY A 211 -12.60 -6.07 -35.72
N LEU A 212 -11.49 -5.38 -36.06
CA LEU A 212 -11.55 -3.93 -36.36
C LEU A 212 -10.59 -3.59 -37.52
N LEU A 213 -11.11 -2.88 -38.51
CA LEU A 213 -10.51 -2.51 -39.80
C LEU A 213 -9.10 -1.87 -39.70
N PRO A 214 -8.21 -2.08 -40.69
CA PRO A 214 -6.83 -1.60 -40.69
C PRO A 214 -6.70 -0.12 -41.11
N ASN A 215 -7.43 0.78 -40.45
CA ASN A 215 -7.40 2.22 -40.73
C ASN A 215 -7.19 3.08 -39.46
N SER A 216 -6.18 2.75 -38.65
CA SER A 216 -5.67 3.72 -37.68
C SER A 216 -4.14 3.75 -37.69
N SER A 217 -3.58 4.73 -38.42
CA SER A 217 -2.22 5.21 -38.22
C SER A 217 -2.07 5.96 -36.89
N LYS A 218 -2.84 5.59 -35.86
CA LYS A 218 -2.87 6.26 -34.57
C LYS A 218 -1.66 5.79 -33.77
N LEU A 219 -0.73 6.71 -33.56
CA LEU A 219 0.36 6.52 -32.61
C LEU A 219 -0.24 6.34 -31.21
N SER A 220 0.24 5.34 -30.47
CA SER A 220 -0.17 5.09 -29.09
C SER A 220 0.92 5.59 -28.14
N PRO A 221 0.58 6.41 -27.13
CA PRO A 221 1.56 6.82 -26.12
C PRO A 221 2.02 5.59 -25.35
N THR A 222 3.33 5.46 -25.15
CA THR A 222 3.98 4.33 -24.48
C THR A 222 4.95 4.86 -23.44
N LEU A 223 4.79 4.45 -22.18
CA LEU A 223 5.73 4.69 -21.11
C LEU A 223 6.88 3.69 -21.22
N SER A 224 8.11 4.19 -21.31
CA SER A 224 9.32 3.38 -21.34
C SER A 224 10.23 3.72 -20.15
N GLY A 225 10.89 2.70 -19.62
CA GLY A 225 11.95 2.84 -18.61
C GLY A 225 13.30 2.50 -19.20
N LEU A 226 14.27 3.40 -19.04
CA LEU A 226 15.66 3.24 -19.48
C LEU A 226 16.58 3.17 -18.26
N GLN A 227 17.19 2.01 -18.03
CA GLN A 227 18.11 1.77 -16.92
C GLN A 227 19.54 2.10 -17.35
N PHE A 228 20.22 2.93 -16.57
CA PHE A 228 21.64 3.22 -16.77
C PHE A 228 22.53 2.26 -15.97
N HIS A 229 23.72 1.99 -16.51
CA HIS A 229 24.73 1.14 -15.90
C HIS A 229 26.08 1.86 -15.89
N ASP A 230 26.98 1.42 -14.99
CA ASP A 230 28.28 2.06 -14.78
C ASP A 230 29.20 1.91 -16.00
N GLU A 231 29.39 0.66 -16.45
CA GLU A 231 30.31 0.28 -17.53
C GLU A 231 29.61 -0.22 -18.79
N LEU A 232 28.33 -0.57 -18.69
CA LEU A 232 27.55 -1.17 -19.77
C LEU A 232 26.63 -0.12 -20.42
N PRO A 233 26.19 -0.34 -21.67
CA PRO A 233 25.21 0.53 -22.30
C PRO A 233 23.88 0.49 -21.54
N HIS A 234 23.09 1.55 -21.68
CA HIS A 234 21.75 1.62 -21.10
C HIS A 234 20.81 0.56 -21.71
N GLU A 235 19.82 0.10 -20.95
CA GLU A 235 18.85 -0.91 -21.40
C GLU A 235 17.40 -0.46 -21.22
N SER A 236 16.52 -0.82 -22.17
CA SER A 236 15.08 -0.57 -22.06
C SER A 236 14.41 -1.68 -21.26
N VAL A 237 14.06 -1.41 -20.02
CA VAL A 237 13.59 -2.42 -19.04
C VAL A 237 12.07 -2.55 -18.96
N LEU A 238 11.36 -1.48 -19.35
CA LEU A 238 9.91 -1.35 -19.23
C LEU A 238 9.34 -0.73 -20.51
N ASN A 239 8.22 -1.25 -21.00
CA ASN A 239 7.44 -0.66 -22.09
C ASN A 239 5.93 -0.92 -21.87
N ILE A 240 5.17 0.12 -21.54
CA ILE A 240 3.73 0.05 -21.22
C ILE A 240 2.96 0.95 -22.18
N PRO A 241 2.03 0.41 -23.01
CA PRO A 241 1.11 1.24 -23.76
C PRO A 241 0.13 1.92 -22.79
N LEU A 242 0.00 3.24 -22.89
CA LEU A 242 -0.90 4.04 -22.05
C LEU A 242 -2.16 4.42 -22.82
N ASN A 243 -3.30 4.41 -22.11
CA ASN A 243 -4.56 4.96 -22.61
C ASN A 243 -4.75 6.35 -22.00
N LEU A 244 -4.07 7.36 -22.57
CA LEU A 244 -4.19 8.73 -22.09
C LEU A 244 -5.42 9.40 -22.75
N PRO A 245 -6.39 9.90 -21.97
CA PRO A 245 -7.48 10.67 -22.52
C PRO A 245 -6.92 11.94 -23.20
N HIS A 246 -7.35 12.21 -24.43
CA HIS A 246 -6.99 13.40 -25.23
C HIS A 246 -5.55 13.49 -25.81
N ALA A 247 -4.71 12.46 -25.74
CA ALA A 247 -3.38 12.47 -26.37
C ALA A 247 -3.38 12.48 -27.93
N SER A 248 -4.57 12.52 -28.57
CA SER A 248 -4.72 12.41 -30.02
C SER A 248 -4.55 13.71 -30.80
N THR A 249 -4.30 14.84 -30.14
CA THR A 249 -4.03 16.12 -30.81
C THR A 249 -2.75 16.74 -30.27
N VAL A 250 -1.64 16.45 -30.95
CA VAL A 250 -0.29 17.03 -30.77
C VAL A 250 -0.27 18.57 -30.98
N ASN A 251 -1.42 19.23 -31.15
CA ASN A 251 -1.52 20.62 -31.60
C ASN A 251 -1.91 21.66 -30.53
N ASN A 252 -2.26 21.27 -29.30
CA ASN A 252 -2.46 22.23 -28.21
C ASN A 252 -1.25 22.20 -27.26
N THR A 253 -0.14 22.83 -27.66
CA THR A 253 1.03 22.99 -26.79
C THR A 253 0.78 24.09 -25.75
N CYS A 254 0.39 23.68 -24.55
CA CYS A 254 0.53 24.51 -23.36
C CYS A 254 2.04 24.65 -23.07
N ASN A 255 2.69 25.72 -23.54
CA ASN A 255 4.11 25.98 -23.24
C ASN A 255 4.31 26.54 -21.82
N LEU A 256 3.42 26.16 -20.89
CA LEU A 256 3.49 26.52 -19.49
C LEU A 256 4.03 25.30 -18.74
N TYR A 257 5.14 25.51 -18.05
CA TYR A 257 5.87 24.49 -17.31
C TYR A 257 5.85 24.84 -15.84
N GLU A 258 5.55 23.84 -15.00
CA GLU A 258 5.90 23.85 -13.59
C GLU A 258 7.40 23.44 -13.52
N ASP A 259 8.23 24.26 -12.87
CA ASP A 259 9.68 24.05 -12.80
C ASP A 259 10.02 23.01 -11.70
N ASP A 260 9.55 21.78 -11.90
CA ASP A 260 9.64 20.66 -10.94
C ASP A 260 11.04 20.04 -10.91
N ALA A 261 11.88 20.54 -10.00
CA ALA A 261 13.22 19.99 -9.80
C ALA A 261 13.24 18.69 -8.97
N ILE A 262 12.22 18.44 -8.12
CA ILE A 262 12.16 17.26 -7.23
C ILE A 262 10.73 16.72 -7.12
N PRO A 263 10.50 15.43 -7.43
CA PRO A 263 11.39 14.62 -8.27
C PRO A 263 11.60 15.34 -9.62
N LEU A 264 12.78 15.19 -10.23
CA LEU A 264 13.07 15.85 -11.50
C LEU A 264 12.10 15.30 -12.56
N ARG A 265 11.17 16.16 -13.00
CA ARG A 265 10.10 15.86 -13.95
C ARG A 265 10.00 16.94 -15.01
N ILE A 266 9.72 16.50 -16.24
CA ILE A 266 9.56 17.39 -17.39
C ILE A 266 8.27 17.03 -18.07
N HIS A 267 7.33 17.97 -18.04
CA HIS A 267 5.98 17.80 -18.53
C HIS A 267 5.35 19.16 -18.78
N ASP A 268 4.33 19.21 -19.63
CA ASP A 268 3.46 20.38 -19.73
C ASP A 268 2.22 20.21 -18.86
N CYS A 269 1.38 21.25 -18.83
CA CYS A 269 0.15 21.29 -18.04
C CYS A 269 -0.90 20.22 -18.42
N SER A 270 -0.66 19.38 -19.45
CA SER A 270 -1.62 18.39 -19.93
C SER A 270 -1.48 17.00 -19.29
N LEU A 271 -0.33 16.66 -18.70
CA LEU A 271 -0.07 15.34 -18.17
C LEU A 271 0.78 15.38 -16.89
N ASP A 272 0.12 15.32 -15.75
CA ASP A 272 0.77 15.12 -14.46
C ASP A 272 0.76 13.63 -14.09
N LEU A 273 1.91 13.00 -14.30
CA LEU A 273 2.18 11.60 -14.03
C LEU A 273 3.41 11.49 -13.14
N ILE A 274 3.39 10.52 -12.24
CA ILE A 274 4.52 10.17 -11.37
C ILE A 274 4.69 8.66 -11.34
N VAL A 275 5.94 8.22 -11.45
CA VAL A 275 6.33 6.82 -11.25
C VAL A 275 6.94 6.67 -9.87
N VAL A 276 6.39 5.78 -9.06
CA VAL A 276 6.86 5.49 -7.70
C VAL A 276 7.47 4.10 -7.69
N THR A 277 8.74 4.01 -7.32
CA THR A 277 9.52 2.77 -7.30
C THR A 277 10.13 2.50 -5.93
N ASN A 278 10.49 1.23 -5.68
CA ASN A 278 11.25 0.83 -4.51
C ASN A 278 12.15 -0.38 -4.82
N GLU A 279 13.22 -0.54 -4.06
CA GLU A 279 14.20 -1.63 -4.16
C GLU A 279 13.58 -3.04 -4.07
N ASP A 280 12.39 -3.17 -3.47
CA ASP A 280 11.68 -4.45 -3.32
C ASP A 280 10.92 -4.90 -4.57
N GLY A 281 10.99 -4.15 -5.68
CA GLY A 281 10.24 -4.47 -6.90
C GLY A 281 8.87 -3.81 -6.98
N PHE A 282 8.59 -2.81 -6.12
CA PHE A 282 7.38 -2.00 -6.27
C PHE A 282 7.55 -1.06 -7.47
N VAL A 283 6.56 -1.07 -8.35
CA VAL A 283 6.46 -0.07 -9.43
C VAL A 283 5.00 0.32 -9.57
N CYS A 284 4.71 1.58 -9.24
CA CYS A 284 3.39 2.17 -9.38
C CYS A 284 3.44 3.37 -10.32
N ILE A 285 2.46 3.46 -11.22
CA ILE A 285 2.31 4.61 -12.13
C ILE A 285 1.04 5.33 -11.71
N CYS A 286 1.20 6.57 -11.24
CA CYS A 286 0.12 7.38 -10.73
C CYS A 286 -0.10 8.57 -11.65
N HIS A 287 -1.35 8.82 -12.03
CA HIS A 287 -1.70 10.02 -12.77
C HIS A 287 -3.07 10.51 -12.34
N HIS A 288 -3.33 11.81 -12.47
CA HIS A 288 -4.65 12.39 -12.27
C HIS A 288 -5.10 13.16 -13.50
N TYR A 289 -6.41 13.32 -13.63
CA TYR A 289 -7.02 13.99 -14.76
C TYR A 289 -8.40 14.54 -14.37
N LEU A 290 -8.80 15.57 -15.11
CA LEU A 290 -10.12 16.18 -15.00
C LEU A 290 -10.93 15.85 -16.24
N TYR A 291 -12.20 15.48 -16.08
CA TYR A 291 -13.09 15.29 -17.22
C TYR A 291 -14.52 15.72 -16.91
N GLN A 292 -15.28 15.98 -17.96
CA GLN A 292 -16.72 16.28 -17.89
C GLN A 292 -17.49 15.11 -18.51
N PRO A 293 -18.51 14.55 -17.83
CA PRO A 293 -19.29 13.43 -18.35
C PRO A 293 -20.11 13.79 -19.60
N ILE A 294 -20.54 15.04 -19.69
CA ILE A 294 -21.36 15.56 -20.79
C ILE A 294 -20.48 16.50 -21.59
N GLN A 295 -20.26 16.19 -22.87
CA GLN A 295 -19.60 17.13 -23.78
C GLN A 295 -20.50 18.36 -23.92
N PRO A 296 -20.02 19.58 -23.59
CA PRO A 296 -20.82 20.77 -23.84
C PRO A 296 -21.11 20.85 -25.34
N SER A 297 -22.36 21.13 -25.70
CA SER A 297 -22.68 21.62 -27.04
C SER A 297 -21.78 22.81 -27.31
N SER A 298 -20.98 22.72 -28.38
CA SER A 298 -19.96 23.68 -28.78
C SER A 298 -20.38 25.13 -28.52
N ASP A 299 -19.50 25.87 -27.84
CA ASP A 299 -19.53 27.32 -27.55
C ASP A 299 -19.94 27.77 -26.12
N ALA A 300 -20.09 26.87 -25.15
CA ALA A 300 -20.11 27.29 -23.75
C ALA A 300 -18.67 27.59 -23.27
N ILE A 301 -18.38 28.88 -23.09
CA ILE A 301 -17.23 29.36 -22.30
C ILE A 301 -17.18 28.53 -21.00
N GLN A 302 -16.01 28.00 -20.65
CA GLN A 302 -15.85 27.26 -19.38
C GLN A 302 -16.18 28.22 -18.22
N ASP A 303 -17.44 28.25 -17.78
CA ASP A 303 -17.84 29.01 -16.61
C ASP A 303 -17.08 28.48 -15.41
N GLU A 304 -16.62 29.38 -14.53
CA GLU A 304 -15.85 29.05 -13.33
C GLU A 304 -16.56 28.05 -12.40
N ASN A 305 -17.90 28.00 -12.48
CA ASN A 305 -18.76 27.10 -11.73
C ASN A 305 -19.11 25.79 -12.46
N THR A 306 -18.51 25.50 -13.61
CA THR A 306 -18.76 24.24 -14.31
C THR A 306 -18.31 23.06 -13.45
N LEU A 307 -19.20 22.09 -13.26
CA LEU A 307 -18.91 20.89 -12.48
C LEU A 307 -18.11 19.90 -13.32
N VAL A 308 -16.99 19.45 -12.78
CA VAL A 308 -16.10 18.44 -13.37
C VAL A 308 -15.94 17.25 -12.44
N HIS A 309 -15.40 16.16 -12.98
CA HIS A 309 -14.97 15.01 -12.19
C HIS A 309 -13.46 15.06 -12.07
N PHE A 310 -12.97 14.97 -10.84
CA PHE A 310 -11.56 14.73 -10.56
C PHE A 310 -11.36 13.23 -10.48
N ALA A 311 -10.40 12.69 -11.22
CA ALA A 311 -10.07 11.29 -11.14
C ALA A 311 -8.55 11.09 -11.04
N TYR A 312 -8.15 10.06 -10.33
CA TYR A 312 -6.79 9.56 -10.36
C TYR A 312 -6.78 8.06 -10.63
N SER A 313 -5.67 7.59 -11.19
CA SER A 313 -5.41 6.18 -11.46
C SER A 313 -4.04 5.82 -10.90
N VAL A 314 -3.98 4.68 -10.19
CA VAL A 314 -2.75 4.07 -9.71
C VAL A 314 -2.63 2.69 -10.33
N THR A 315 -1.73 2.57 -11.31
CA THR A 315 -1.37 1.28 -11.90
C THR A 315 -0.34 0.59 -11.01
N VAL A 316 -0.75 -0.48 -10.34
CA VAL A 316 0.08 -1.27 -9.42
C VAL A 316 0.66 -2.45 -10.20
N LEU A 317 1.81 -2.25 -10.84
CA LEU A 317 2.36 -3.25 -11.77
C LEU A 317 2.68 -4.57 -11.08
N HIS A 318 3.27 -4.55 -9.88
CA HIS A 318 3.64 -5.76 -9.16
C HIS A 318 2.44 -6.62 -8.72
N GLN A 319 1.23 -6.05 -8.70
CA GLN A 319 -0.02 -6.78 -8.44
C GLN A 319 -0.87 -6.99 -9.69
N SER A 320 -0.43 -6.50 -10.85
CA SER A 320 -1.20 -6.54 -12.11
C SER A 320 -2.62 -6.02 -11.94
N CYS A 321 -2.78 -4.86 -11.31
CA CYS A 321 -4.08 -4.19 -11.19
C CYS A 321 -3.97 -2.67 -11.34
N VAL A 322 -5.10 -2.02 -11.62
CA VAL A 322 -5.26 -0.56 -11.65
C VAL A 322 -6.33 -0.19 -10.65
N LEU A 323 -6.00 0.76 -9.78
CA LEU A 323 -6.93 1.37 -8.84
C LEU A 323 -7.36 2.72 -9.41
N GLN A 324 -8.65 2.92 -9.65
CA GLN A 324 -9.19 4.18 -10.17
C GLN A 324 -10.08 4.81 -9.11
N CYS A 325 -9.86 6.10 -8.84
CA CYS A 325 -10.70 6.86 -7.92
C CYS A 325 -11.32 8.03 -8.66
N VAL A 326 -12.62 8.26 -8.42
CA VAL A 326 -13.40 9.33 -9.01
C VAL A 326 -14.10 10.12 -7.91
N VAL A 327 -13.88 11.44 -7.91
CA VAL A 327 -14.57 12.42 -7.08
C VAL A 327 -15.45 13.29 -7.99
N PRO A 328 -16.75 12.97 -8.11
CA PRO A 328 -17.65 13.71 -8.97
C PRO A 328 -18.08 15.06 -8.39
N GLY A 329 -18.51 15.96 -9.27
CA GLY A 329 -19.22 17.20 -8.91
C GLY A 329 -18.36 18.30 -8.29
N LEU A 330 -17.08 18.41 -8.65
CA LEU A 330 -16.22 19.50 -8.17
C LEU A 330 -16.30 20.74 -9.08
N PRO A 331 -16.37 21.96 -8.55
CA PRO A 331 -16.24 23.18 -9.36
C PRO A 331 -14.86 23.23 -10.04
N PHE A 332 -14.81 23.61 -11.32
CA PHE A 332 -13.58 23.66 -12.11
C PHE A 332 -12.47 24.49 -11.46
N VAL A 333 -12.80 25.64 -10.86
CA VAL A 333 -11.82 26.49 -10.17
C VAL A 333 -11.13 25.79 -9.01
N LYS A 334 -11.85 24.92 -8.29
CA LYS A 334 -11.28 24.11 -7.21
C LYS A 334 -10.56 22.87 -7.75
N ALA A 335 -11.14 22.21 -8.76
CA ALA A 335 -10.57 21.01 -9.36
C ALA A 335 -9.18 21.27 -9.98
N LYS A 336 -8.99 22.41 -10.66
CA LYS A 336 -7.71 22.76 -11.31
C LYS A 336 -6.56 23.05 -10.35
N THR A 337 -6.85 23.39 -9.09
CA THR A 337 -5.84 23.69 -8.08
C THR A 337 -5.46 22.48 -7.22
N ILE A 338 -6.24 21.40 -7.30
CA ILE A 338 -5.92 20.17 -6.58
C ILE A 338 -4.67 19.54 -7.21
N ARG A 339 -3.69 19.26 -6.37
CA ARG A 339 -2.49 18.50 -6.71
C ARG A 339 -2.44 17.28 -5.78
N PRO A 340 -2.73 16.06 -6.28
CA PRO A 340 -2.67 14.86 -5.47
C PRO A 340 -1.22 14.53 -5.13
N VAL A 341 -0.97 14.12 -3.90
CA VAL A 341 0.35 13.63 -3.49
C VAL A 341 0.31 12.12 -3.42
N PHE A 342 1.18 11.47 -4.18
CA PHE A 342 1.34 10.02 -4.14
C PHE A 342 2.62 9.68 -3.37
N LYS A 343 2.49 9.03 -2.22
CA LYS A 343 3.62 8.62 -1.40
C LYS A 343 3.50 7.14 -1.04
N LYS A 344 4.56 6.37 -1.24
CA LYS A 344 4.64 5.00 -0.72
C LYS A 344 4.87 5.04 0.79
N GLN A 345 4.09 4.29 1.56
CA GLN A 345 4.27 4.10 2.99
C GLN A 345 4.11 2.63 3.36
N GLY A 346 5.24 1.96 3.64
CA GLY A 346 5.25 0.51 3.90
C GLY A 346 4.66 -0.28 2.74
N ASN A 347 3.57 -1.01 3.00
CA ASN A 347 2.81 -1.80 2.01
C ASN A 347 1.63 -1.02 1.37
N HIS A 348 1.52 0.28 1.62
CA HIS A 348 0.43 1.09 1.11
C HIS A 348 0.92 2.27 0.28
N MET A 349 0.01 2.81 -0.53
CA MET A 349 0.14 4.11 -1.15
C MET A 349 -0.74 5.10 -0.40
N LEU A 350 -0.11 6.07 0.24
CA LEU A 350 -0.78 7.23 0.80
C LEU A 350 -1.06 8.23 -0.32
N ILE A 351 -2.33 8.60 -0.48
CA ILE A 351 -2.79 9.59 -1.45
C ILE A 351 -3.45 10.72 -0.68
N LEU A 352 -2.85 11.90 -0.75
CA LEU A 352 -3.47 13.11 -0.20
C LEU A 352 -4.19 13.85 -1.31
N LEU A 353 -5.50 14.01 -1.16
CA LEU A 353 -6.30 14.94 -1.95
C LEU A 353 -6.64 16.15 -1.07
N PRO A 354 -5.93 17.29 -1.24
CA PRO A 354 -6.17 18.50 -0.46
C PRO A 354 -7.64 18.88 -0.44
N ASP A 355 -8.16 19.25 0.74
CA ASP A 355 -9.56 19.61 0.99
C ASP A 355 -10.62 18.54 0.64
N ILE A 356 -10.24 17.30 0.29
CA ILE A 356 -11.18 16.23 -0.10
C ILE A 356 -11.08 15.04 0.85
N CYS A 357 -9.97 14.30 0.82
CA CYS A 357 -9.78 13.11 1.63
C CYS A 357 -8.31 12.68 1.64
N THR A 358 -7.96 11.83 2.59
CA THR A 358 -6.71 11.09 2.58
C THR A 358 -7.01 9.62 2.34
N GLN A 359 -6.40 8.99 1.35
CA GLN A 359 -6.60 7.57 1.05
C GLN A 359 -5.33 6.76 1.32
N LEU A 360 -5.51 5.58 1.87
CA LEU A 360 -4.46 4.59 2.06
C LEU A 360 -4.82 3.36 1.23
N LEU A 361 -4.19 3.24 0.07
CA LEU A 361 -4.44 2.13 -0.84
C LEU A 361 -3.50 0.98 -0.50
N ASP A 362 -4.04 -0.18 -0.12
CA ASP A 362 -3.29 -1.42 -0.03
C ASP A 362 -2.66 -1.77 -1.40
N ILE A 363 -1.33 -1.80 -1.43
CA ILE A 363 -0.54 -2.15 -2.60
C ILE A 363 0.56 -3.14 -2.22
N GLY A 364 0.39 -3.92 -1.14
CA GLY A 364 1.43 -4.79 -0.60
C GLY A 364 1.88 -5.86 -1.61
N ILE A 365 3.06 -6.45 -1.42
CA ILE A 365 3.53 -7.59 -2.25
C ILE A 365 3.03 -8.94 -1.68
N LYS A 366 2.85 -9.00 -0.35
CA LYS A 366 2.53 -10.25 0.39
C LYS A 366 1.13 -10.79 0.09
N HIS A 367 0.19 -9.91 -0.23
CA HIS A 367 -1.16 -10.29 -0.62
C HIS A 367 -1.69 -9.36 -1.70
N GLU A 368 -2.81 -9.76 -2.28
CA GLU A 368 -3.56 -9.02 -3.28
C GLU A 368 -4.17 -7.77 -2.64
N PRO A 369 -4.21 -6.63 -3.38
CA PRO A 369 -4.92 -5.42 -2.94
C PRO A 369 -6.40 -5.72 -2.71
N CYS A 370 -6.89 -5.46 -1.50
CA CYS A 370 -8.29 -5.71 -1.14
C CYS A 370 -8.90 -4.71 -0.15
N CYS A 371 -8.10 -4.10 0.71
CA CYS A 371 -8.60 -3.27 1.81
C CYS A 371 -8.05 -1.85 1.71
N HIS A 372 -8.78 -0.96 1.04
CA HIS A 372 -8.41 0.45 0.90
C HIS A 372 -9.12 1.29 1.95
N ILE A 373 -8.37 2.18 2.63
CA ILE A 373 -8.93 3.07 3.65
C ILE A 373 -9.09 4.46 3.07
N THR A 374 -10.25 5.08 3.29
CA THR A 374 -10.46 6.51 3.04
C THR A 374 -10.70 7.21 4.37
N LEU A 375 -9.92 8.25 4.64
CA LEU A 375 -10.00 9.08 5.82
C LEU A 375 -10.42 10.50 5.42
N LYS A 376 -10.93 11.23 6.40
CA LYS A 376 -11.13 12.68 6.29
C LYS A 376 -9.82 13.40 5.90
N PRO A 377 -9.91 14.54 5.19
CA PRO A 377 -8.72 15.25 4.73
C PRO A 377 -7.87 15.70 5.93
N PHE A 378 -6.56 15.41 5.88
CA PHE A 378 -5.62 15.84 6.91
C PHE A 378 -5.35 17.36 6.89
N LEU A 379 -5.69 18.03 5.79
CA LEU A 379 -5.20 19.37 5.44
C LEU A 379 -6.33 20.39 5.25
N SER A 380 -7.40 20.33 6.05
CA SER A 380 -8.52 21.28 5.92
C SER A 380 -8.17 22.74 6.26
N GLU A 381 -7.07 22.97 6.98
CA GLU A 381 -6.69 24.30 7.48
C GLU A 381 -5.73 25.06 6.56
N ILE A 382 -4.94 24.35 5.73
CA ILE A 382 -3.97 24.98 4.82
C ILE A 382 -4.61 25.12 3.44
N PRO A 383 -4.68 26.33 2.87
CA PRO A 383 -5.20 26.53 1.53
C PRO A 383 -4.48 25.63 0.51
N SER A 384 -5.23 24.92 -0.31
CA SER A 384 -4.70 23.97 -1.31
C SER A 384 -3.64 24.54 -2.25
N HIS A 385 -3.67 25.86 -2.54
CA HIS A 385 -2.66 26.52 -3.38
C HIS A 385 -1.28 26.69 -2.72
N LEU A 386 -1.17 26.51 -1.39
CA LEU A 386 0.08 26.60 -0.63
C LEU A 386 0.72 25.23 -0.37
N LEU A 387 0.06 24.15 -0.80
CA LEU A 387 0.50 22.77 -0.61
C LEU A 387 1.18 22.25 -1.88
N CYS A 388 2.44 22.63 -2.09
CA CYS A 388 3.27 22.07 -3.16
C CYS A 388 4.18 20.99 -2.56
N LEU A 389 3.63 19.80 -2.34
CA LEU A 389 4.34 18.72 -1.66
C LEU A 389 5.08 17.82 -2.64
N ALA A 390 6.38 17.64 -2.43
CA ALA A 390 7.21 16.71 -3.20
C ALA A 390 7.87 15.67 -2.30
N SER A 391 8.00 14.45 -2.82
CA SER A 391 8.73 13.37 -2.13
C SER A 391 10.23 13.52 -2.39
N LEU A 392 11.02 13.50 -1.33
CA LEU A 392 12.46 13.35 -1.46
C LEU A 392 12.76 11.89 -1.78
N ALA A 393 13.59 11.61 -2.80
CA ALA A 393 13.91 10.24 -3.17
C ALA A 393 14.65 9.52 -2.03
N ALA A 394 15.69 10.16 -1.46
CA ALA A 394 16.54 9.56 -0.43
C ALA A 394 15.93 9.52 0.99
N TYR A 395 14.82 10.21 1.23
CA TYR A 395 14.22 10.35 2.57
C TYR A 395 12.74 10.04 2.53
N ASP A 396 12.20 9.38 3.56
CA ASP A 396 10.77 9.12 3.69
C ASP A 396 9.96 10.38 4.08
N ASN A 397 10.51 11.58 3.92
CA ASN A 397 9.85 12.84 4.26
C ASN A 397 9.41 13.55 2.99
N LEU A 398 8.32 14.32 3.09
CA LEU A 398 7.91 15.25 2.05
C LEU A 398 8.48 16.63 2.32
N VAL A 399 8.63 17.43 1.27
CA VAL A 399 8.96 18.85 1.39
C VAL A 399 7.84 19.65 0.78
N ASN A 400 7.38 20.67 1.49
CA ASN A 400 6.58 21.71 0.86
C ASN A 400 7.53 22.66 0.12
N ILE A 401 7.55 22.59 -1.21
CA ILE A 401 8.45 23.39 -2.05
C ILE A 401 8.20 24.89 -1.86
N ALA A 402 6.97 25.31 -1.53
CA ALA A 402 6.63 26.71 -1.35
C ALA A 402 7.15 27.30 -0.03
N THR A 403 7.17 26.51 1.05
CA THR A 403 7.59 26.98 2.39
C THR A 403 8.93 26.43 2.85
N LEU A 404 9.45 25.41 2.16
CA LEU A 404 10.61 24.60 2.52
C LEU A 404 10.50 23.93 3.90
N ASP A 405 9.27 23.60 4.30
CA ASP A 405 8.99 22.77 5.47
C ASP A 405 9.21 21.29 5.13
N LEU A 406 9.93 20.59 6.00
CA LEU A 406 10.09 19.15 5.95
C LEU A 406 8.97 18.50 6.76
N ILE A 407 8.18 17.67 6.08
CA ILE A 407 6.93 17.13 6.59
C ILE A 407 7.04 15.61 6.68
N ASP A 408 6.85 15.08 7.88
CA ASP A 408 6.65 13.65 8.09
C ASP A 408 5.15 13.34 8.08
N LEU A 409 4.76 12.54 7.08
CA LEU A 409 3.41 12.05 6.92
C LEU A 409 3.33 10.63 7.47
N LYS A 410 2.82 10.54 8.69
CA LYS A 410 2.42 9.30 9.34
C LYS A 410 0.94 9.33 9.65
N ILE A 411 0.30 8.16 9.47
CA ILE A 411 -1.07 7.94 9.91
C ILE A 411 -1.01 7.65 11.40
N GLU A 412 -1.65 8.50 12.18
CA GLU A 412 -1.76 8.32 13.63
C GLU A 412 -2.90 7.35 13.95
N GLU A 413 -2.69 6.49 14.96
CA GLU A 413 -3.71 5.56 15.46
C GLU A 413 -5.00 6.27 15.85
N ALA A 414 -4.89 7.45 16.47
CA ALA A 414 -6.03 8.25 16.88
C ALA A 414 -7.00 8.57 15.72
N LEU A 415 -6.47 8.85 14.53
CA LEU A 415 -7.27 9.15 13.34
C LEU A 415 -8.00 7.90 12.82
N LEU A 416 -7.35 6.74 12.86
CA LEU A 416 -7.98 5.46 12.50
C LEU A 416 -9.12 5.12 13.46
N ILE A 417 -8.90 5.33 14.77
CA ILE A 417 -9.91 5.13 15.81
C ILE A 417 -11.09 6.08 15.62
N GLU A 418 -10.82 7.36 15.38
CA GLU A 418 -11.86 8.36 15.14
C GLU A 418 -12.68 8.02 13.89
N SER A 419 -12.01 7.69 12.79
CA SER A 419 -12.67 7.29 11.53
C SER A 419 -13.55 6.05 11.72
N PHE A 420 -13.03 5.03 12.42
CA PHE A 420 -13.79 3.81 12.70
C PHE A 420 -15.05 4.08 13.53
N LYS A 421 -14.96 4.97 14.53
CA LYS A 421 -16.07 5.28 15.44
C LYS A 421 -17.11 6.22 14.83
N ASN A 422 -16.68 7.17 14.01
CA ASN A 422 -17.54 8.23 13.48
C ASN A 422 -18.19 7.89 12.14
N GLU A 423 -17.57 7.06 11.30
CA GLU A 423 -18.12 6.71 9.98
C GLU A 423 -18.98 5.45 10.03
N ASP A 424 -20.09 5.42 9.31
CA ASP A 424 -20.98 4.25 9.23
C ASP A 424 -20.68 3.33 8.03
N ASN A 425 -19.63 3.60 7.23
CA ASN A 425 -19.26 2.73 6.12
C ASN A 425 -18.59 1.44 6.62
N LEU A 426 -19.24 0.29 6.41
CA LEU A 426 -18.75 -1.01 6.84
C LEU A 426 -17.43 -1.41 6.17
N GLU A 427 -17.27 -1.16 4.87
CA GLU A 427 -16.09 -1.55 4.11
C GLU A 427 -14.85 -0.80 4.61
N ASN A 428 -14.98 0.50 4.88
CA ASN A 428 -13.90 1.30 5.46
C ASN A 428 -13.52 0.81 6.87
N ARG A 429 -14.50 0.44 7.70
CA ARG A 429 -14.25 -0.16 9.02
C ARG A 429 -13.53 -1.51 8.93
N ILE A 430 -13.91 -2.36 7.98
CA ILE A 430 -13.21 -3.62 7.71
C ILE A 430 -11.78 -3.34 7.24
N ALA A 431 -11.57 -2.37 6.37
CA ALA A 431 -10.24 -1.99 5.90
C ALA A 431 -9.35 -1.45 7.03
N ILE A 432 -9.90 -0.68 7.98
CA ILE A 432 -9.17 -0.23 9.17
C ILE A 432 -8.75 -1.43 10.04
N LEU A 433 -9.67 -2.38 10.32
CA LEU A 433 -9.31 -3.60 11.07
C LEU A 433 -8.25 -4.41 10.36
N HIS A 434 -8.37 -4.54 9.04
CA HIS A 434 -7.40 -5.23 8.21
C HIS A 434 -6.01 -4.61 8.34
N PHE A 435 -5.93 -3.28 8.23
CA PHE A 435 -4.69 -2.52 8.39
C PHE A 435 -4.06 -2.76 9.76
N LEU A 436 -4.84 -2.67 10.84
CA LEU A 436 -4.36 -2.90 12.19
C LEU A 436 -3.79 -4.32 12.38
N LEU A 437 -4.46 -5.33 11.82
CA LEU A 437 -4.09 -6.73 11.99
C LEU A 437 -2.90 -7.16 11.11
N GLN A 438 -2.90 -6.77 9.84
CA GLN A 438 -1.93 -7.28 8.84
C GLN A 438 -0.72 -6.38 8.62
N HIS A 439 -0.85 -5.08 8.87
CA HIS A 439 0.16 -4.10 8.46
C HIS A 439 0.74 -3.31 9.62
N PHE A 440 -0.10 -2.90 10.57
CA PHE A 440 0.34 -2.21 11.79
C PHE A 440 0.72 -3.20 12.90
N GLU A 441 0.26 -4.44 12.80
CA GLU A 441 0.48 -5.55 13.74
C GLU A 441 -0.07 -5.33 15.17
N ASP A 442 -0.98 -4.38 15.36
CA ASP A 442 -1.64 -4.10 16.63
C ASP A 442 -2.98 -4.84 16.76
N SER A 443 -2.89 -6.06 17.28
CA SER A 443 -4.06 -6.89 17.58
C SER A 443 -4.85 -6.41 18.80
N GLU A 444 -4.22 -5.66 19.71
CA GLU A 444 -4.87 -5.19 20.93
C GLU A 444 -5.83 -4.05 20.58
N LEU A 445 -5.39 -3.07 19.79
CA LEU A 445 -6.23 -2.00 19.30
C LEU A 445 -7.39 -2.51 18.42
N ALA A 446 -7.11 -3.50 17.56
CA ALA A 446 -8.17 -4.15 16.78
C ALA A 446 -9.24 -4.79 17.68
N LEU A 447 -8.84 -5.44 18.78
CA LEU A 447 -9.75 -6.01 19.76
C LEU A 447 -10.55 -4.92 20.50
N GLU A 448 -9.93 -3.79 20.85
CA GLU A 448 -10.62 -2.65 21.48
C GLU A 448 -11.71 -2.06 20.56
N LEU A 449 -11.45 -1.92 19.27
CA LEU A 449 -12.45 -1.45 18.30
C LEU A 449 -13.62 -2.43 18.15
N ILE A 450 -13.32 -3.73 18.18
CA ILE A 450 -14.33 -4.79 18.20
C ILE A 450 -15.17 -4.71 19.49
N ILE A 451 -14.54 -4.55 20.66
CA ILE A 451 -15.25 -4.35 21.93
C ILE A 451 -16.13 -3.09 21.90
N TRP A 452 -15.64 -1.99 21.34
CA TRP A 452 -16.41 -0.75 21.18
C TRP A 452 -17.65 -0.95 20.29
N GLN A 453 -17.51 -1.68 19.19
CA GLN A 453 -18.65 -1.99 18.31
C GLN A 453 -19.64 -2.95 19.00
N ALA A 454 -19.18 -3.86 19.85
CA ALA A 454 -20.04 -4.77 20.63
C ALA A 454 -20.94 -4.03 21.63
N GLN A 455 -20.53 -2.86 22.14
CA GLN A 455 -21.40 -2.00 22.95
C GLN A 455 -22.63 -1.51 22.16
N HIS A 456 -22.56 -1.56 20.83
CA HIS A 456 -23.61 -1.19 19.89
C HIS A 456 -24.18 -2.44 19.18
N ALA A 457 -24.37 -3.55 19.90
CA ALA A 457 -24.74 -4.89 19.40
C ALA A 457 -25.99 -4.97 18.49
N LEU A 458 -26.80 -3.91 18.42
CA LEU A 458 -27.98 -3.82 17.55
C LEU A 458 -27.64 -3.46 16.09
N LYS A 459 -26.44 -2.92 15.81
CA LYS A 459 -26.00 -2.62 14.43
C LYS A 459 -25.71 -3.93 13.66
N LEU A 460 -26.19 -4.03 12.42
CA LEU A 460 -26.04 -5.22 11.57
C LEU A 460 -24.59 -5.49 11.12
N ASP A 461 -23.79 -4.42 11.06
CA ASP A 461 -22.41 -4.38 10.56
C ASP A 461 -21.40 -5.16 11.41
N TRP A 462 -21.81 -5.58 12.60
CA TRP A 462 -20.96 -6.25 13.57
C TRP A 462 -20.50 -7.65 13.12
N THR A 463 -21.36 -8.43 12.48
CA THR A 463 -21.02 -9.81 12.09
C THR A 463 -19.88 -9.87 11.05
N PRO A 464 -19.88 -9.04 9.98
CA PRO A 464 -18.73 -8.94 9.07
C PRO A 464 -17.43 -8.51 9.75
N LEU A 465 -17.47 -7.52 10.66
CA LEU A 465 -16.29 -7.05 11.41
C LEU A 465 -15.67 -8.17 12.27
N LEU A 466 -16.52 -8.96 12.94
CA LEU A 466 -16.09 -10.14 13.68
C LEU A 466 -15.39 -11.17 12.80
N LYS A 467 -15.91 -11.44 11.60
CA LYS A 467 -15.29 -12.39 10.67
C LYS A 467 -13.90 -11.90 10.23
N GLU A 468 -13.78 -10.60 9.90
CA GLU A 468 -12.48 -10.03 9.53
C GLU A 468 -11.49 -10.18 10.68
N TYR A 469 -11.88 -9.83 11.90
CA TYR A 469 -11.02 -9.95 13.08
C TYR A 469 -10.56 -11.40 13.28
N LEU A 470 -11.47 -12.38 13.25
CA LEU A 470 -11.16 -13.80 13.45
C LEU A 470 -10.18 -14.33 12.41
N ILE A 471 -10.44 -14.08 11.12
CA ILE A 471 -9.57 -14.56 10.03
C ILE A 471 -8.24 -13.83 10.04
N GLY A 472 -8.28 -12.50 10.11
CA GLY A 472 -7.09 -11.65 10.04
C GLY A 472 -6.15 -11.88 11.22
N CYS A 473 -6.70 -11.94 12.44
CA CYS A 473 -5.89 -12.16 13.63
C CYS A 473 -5.30 -13.58 13.69
N SER A 474 -6.00 -14.60 13.17
CA SER A 474 -5.44 -15.96 13.04
C SER A 474 -4.26 -16.00 12.09
N TYR A 475 -4.39 -15.32 10.95
CA TYR A 475 -3.33 -15.21 9.96
C TYR A 475 -2.12 -14.47 10.52
N ALA A 476 -2.32 -13.30 11.14
CA ALA A 476 -1.25 -12.49 11.74
C ALA A 476 -0.53 -13.26 12.86
N SER A 477 -1.29 -13.98 13.70
CA SER A 477 -0.73 -14.83 14.77
C SER A 477 0.10 -15.98 14.21
N LEU A 478 -0.30 -16.58 13.10
CA LEU A 478 0.50 -17.61 12.44
C LEU A 478 1.77 -17.01 11.84
N GLN A 479 1.67 -15.90 11.11
CA GLN A 479 2.78 -15.23 10.44
C GLN A 479 3.93 -14.93 11.42
N ARG A 480 3.63 -14.45 12.63
CA ARG A 480 4.64 -14.15 13.66
C ARG A 480 5.39 -15.39 14.18
N ASN A 481 4.77 -16.57 14.10
CA ASN A 481 5.24 -17.80 14.73
C ASN A 481 5.71 -18.87 13.72
N LEU A 482 5.66 -18.55 12.42
CA LEU A 482 5.97 -19.48 11.35
C LEU A 482 7.49 -19.44 11.02
N PRO A 483 8.15 -20.59 10.79
CA PRO A 483 9.52 -20.58 10.30
C PRO A 483 9.58 -20.09 8.84
N PRO A 484 10.68 -19.44 8.43
CA PRO A 484 10.81 -18.82 7.09
C PRO A 484 10.65 -19.82 5.95
N ASP A 485 11.03 -21.08 6.16
CA ASP A 485 10.91 -22.15 5.16
C ASP A 485 9.44 -22.42 4.75
N ALA A 486 8.47 -22.05 5.61
CA ALA A 486 7.05 -22.24 5.39
C ALA A 486 6.31 -20.99 4.89
N ASP A 487 7.00 -19.86 4.68
CA ASP A 487 6.38 -18.58 4.29
C ASP A 487 5.55 -18.67 2.99
N HIS A 488 5.98 -19.53 2.06
CA HIS A 488 5.25 -19.75 0.82
C HIS A 488 3.85 -20.36 1.03
N LEU A 489 3.63 -21.13 2.11
CA LEU A 489 2.32 -21.69 2.46
C LEU A 489 1.40 -20.63 3.07
N LEU A 490 1.96 -19.58 3.68
CA LEU A 490 1.18 -18.46 4.21
C LEU A 490 0.36 -17.78 3.11
N ASN A 491 0.89 -17.69 1.89
CA ASN A 491 0.19 -17.12 0.73
C ASN A 491 -1.04 -17.95 0.26
N LEU A 492 -1.23 -19.15 0.78
CA LEU A 492 -2.37 -20.01 0.49
C LEU A 492 -3.46 -19.93 1.57
N LEU A 493 -3.19 -19.25 2.69
CA LEU A 493 -4.12 -19.11 3.80
C LEU A 493 -5.01 -17.85 3.62
N PRO A 494 -6.22 -17.85 4.19
CA PRO A 494 -7.08 -16.67 4.18
C PRO A 494 -6.55 -15.67 5.22
N PHE A 495 -6.46 -14.41 4.80
CA PHE A 495 -5.96 -13.29 5.59
C PHE A 495 -7.01 -12.17 5.76
N THR A 496 -8.04 -12.16 4.89
CA THR A 496 -9.17 -11.24 4.91
C THR A 496 -10.45 -11.97 4.49
N THR A 497 -11.59 -11.37 4.83
CA THR A 497 -12.92 -11.74 4.35
C THR A 497 -13.31 -11.00 3.06
N GLN A 498 -12.60 -9.92 2.72
CA GLN A 498 -12.94 -9.08 1.57
C GLN A 498 -12.64 -9.78 0.23
N PRO A 499 -13.54 -9.67 -0.75
CA PRO A 499 -13.23 -10.03 -2.13
C PRO A 499 -12.13 -9.13 -2.69
N ILE A 500 -11.39 -9.66 -3.67
CA ILE A 500 -10.46 -8.86 -4.48
C ILE A 500 -11.28 -8.14 -5.56
N GLY A 501 -11.00 -6.85 -5.78
CA GLY A 501 -11.65 -6.09 -6.85
C GLY A 501 -13.02 -5.51 -6.49
N ASN A 502 -13.28 -5.25 -5.20
CA ASN A 502 -14.51 -4.60 -4.79
C ASN A 502 -14.46 -3.09 -5.05
N ASP A 503 -15.53 -2.56 -5.67
CA ASP A 503 -15.74 -1.13 -5.77
C ASP A 503 -16.20 -0.58 -4.42
N LEU A 504 -15.57 0.50 -3.98
CA LEU A 504 -15.79 1.17 -2.71
C LEU A 504 -16.39 2.55 -2.96
N GLU A 505 -17.60 2.80 -2.45
CA GLU A 505 -18.22 4.13 -2.44
C GLU A 505 -18.30 4.67 -1.01
N ILE A 506 -17.57 5.75 -0.73
CA ILE A 506 -17.56 6.41 0.57
C ILE A 506 -18.07 7.84 0.42
N ARG A 507 -18.94 8.25 1.34
CA ARG A 507 -19.41 9.64 1.45
C ARG A 507 -18.71 10.32 2.60
N ILE A 508 -17.88 11.31 2.29
CA ILE A 508 -17.24 12.18 3.27
C ILE A 508 -17.86 13.57 3.14
N GLU A 509 -18.49 14.02 4.22
CA GLU A 509 -19.26 15.26 4.25
C GLU A 509 -20.32 15.31 3.13
N ASN A 510 -20.12 16.16 2.12
CA ASN A 510 -21.01 16.32 0.97
C ASN A 510 -20.42 15.75 -0.34
N LYS A 511 -19.33 14.99 -0.26
CA LYS A 511 -18.64 14.44 -1.43
C LYS A 511 -18.75 12.93 -1.44
N THR A 512 -18.98 12.38 -2.62
CA THR A 512 -18.90 10.93 -2.86
C THR A 512 -17.52 10.64 -3.44
N ILE A 513 -16.88 9.59 -2.97
CA ILE A 513 -15.58 9.13 -3.42
C ILE A 513 -15.80 7.68 -3.85
N CYS A 514 -15.58 7.41 -5.14
CA CYS A 514 -15.73 6.08 -5.71
C CYS A 514 -14.36 5.54 -6.06
N LEU A 515 -13.98 4.39 -5.52
CA LEU A 515 -12.75 3.67 -5.84
C LEU A 515 -13.11 2.34 -6.50
N SER A 516 -12.54 2.06 -7.66
CA SER A 516 -12.67 0.79 -8.36
C SER A 516 -11.31 0.13 -8.59
N GLN A 517 -11.31 -1.19 -8.72
CA GLN A 517 -10.10 -1.99 -8.93
C GLN A 517 -10.27 -2.93 -10.11
N ASP A 518 -9.44 -2.75 -11.14
CA ASP A 518 -9.43 -3.56 -12.35
C ASP A 518 -8.15 -4.39 -12.46
N MET A 519 -8.26 -5.63 -12.94
CA MET A 519 -7.10 -6.48 -13.21
C MET A 519 -6.46 -6.15 -14.56
N LEU A 520 -5.14 -6.07 -14.59
CA LEU A 520 -4.33 -5.93 -15.80
C LEU A 520 -3.90 -7.27 -16.33
N TRP A 521 -4.15 -7.48 -17.62
CA TRP A 521 -3.74 -8.68 -18.33
C TRP A 521 -2.37 -8.47 -18.99
N ASN A 522 -1.55 -9.53 -19.01
CA ASN A 522 -0.25 -9.57 -19.71
C ASN A 522 0.80 -8.54 -19.27
N THR A 523 0.81 -8.15 -18.01
CA THR A 523 1.83 -7.23 -17.43
C THR A 523 3.26 -7.73 -17.59
N SER A 524 3.49 -9.04 -17.58
CA SER A 524 4.82 -9.62 -17.81
C SER A 524 5.40 -9.31 -19.20
N MET A 525 4.56 -9.10 -20.22
CA MET A 525 5.00 -8.73 -21.57
C MET A 525 5.51 -7.29 -21.64
N MET A 526 5.27 -6.49 -20.61
CA MET A 526 5.74 -5.11 -20.50
C MET A 526 7.20 -5.00 -20.01
N LEU A 527 7.78 -6.12 -19.55
CA LEU A 527 9.12 -6.21 -18.99
C LEU A 527 10.02 -7.11 -19.83
N LEU A 528 11.33 -6.87 -19.74
CA LEU A 528 12.31 -7.85 -20.20
C LEU A 528 12.42 -9.01 -19.20
N SER A 529 12.47 -10.24 -19.73
CA SER A 529 12.78 -11.41 -18.89
C SER A 529 14.22 -11.32 -18.36
N PRO A 530 14.53 -11.93 -17.20
CA PRO A 530 15.89 -11.91 -16.63
C PRO A 530 17.00 -12.39 -17.59
N GLN A 531 16.66 -13.25 -18.55
CA GLN A 531 17.60 -13.78 -19.55
C GLN A 531 17.85 -12.80 -20.71
N GLN A 532 16.92 -11.87 -20.97
CA GLN A 532 17.05 -10.84 -22.00
C GLN A 532 17.76 -9.58 -21.48
N ARG A 533 18.02 -9.49 -20.18
CA ARG A 533 18.73 -8.37 -19.53
C ARG A 533 20.19 -8.34 -19.96
N ILE A 534 20.76 -7.13 -20.05
CA ILE A 534 22.20 -6.97 -20.30
C ILE A 534 23.02 -7.54 -19.14
N VAL A 535 22.55 -7.35 -17.91
CA VAL A 535 23.13 -7.95 -16.70
C VAL A 535 22.20 -9.04 -16.18
N PRO A 536 22.28 -10.27 -16.72
CA PRO A 536 21.48 -11.37 -16.21
C PRO A 536 21.86 -11.67 -14.76
N TYR A 537 20.89 -12.07 -13.94
CA TYR A 537 21.05 -12.50 -12.53
C TYR A 537 21.36 -11.42 -11.49
N ARG A 538 21.44 -10.12 -11.85
CA ARG A 538 21.51 -9.04 -10.85
C ARG A 538 20.16 -8.88 -10.15
N SER A 539 20.09 -9.09 -8.84
CA SER A 539 18.88 -8.81 -8.06
C SER A 539 18.61 -7.30 -7.97
N ASP A 540 17.86 -6.79 -8.95
CA ASP A 540 17.38 -5.42 -9.01
C ASP A 540 15.85 -5.35 -8.94
N ILE A 541 15.29 -4.13 -9.01
CA ILE A 541 13.84 -3.88 -8.98
C ILE A 541 13.12 -4.73 -10.03
N TRP A 542 13.71 -4.86 -11.22
CA TRP A 542 13.08 -5.47 -12.38
C TRP A 542 13.03 -6.99 -12.28
N ILE A 543 14.10 -7.62 -11.79
CA ILE A 543 14.08 -9.06 -11.50
C ILE A 543 13.06 -9.36 -10.40
N LYS A 544 13.04 -8.59 -9.32
CA LYS A 544 12.05 -8.76 -8.24
C LYS A 544 10.62 -8.57 -8.75
N LEU A 545 10.37 -7.53 -9.55
CA LEU A 545 9.07 -7.28 -10.16
C LEU A 545 8.65 -8.44 -11.07
N TRP A 546 9.57 -8.94 -11.92
CA TRP A 546 9.33 -10.08 -12.78
C TRP A 546 8.95 -11.34 -12.00
N GLU A 547 9.66 -11.62 -10.91
CA GLU A 547 9.36 -12.75 -10.01
C GLU A 547 7.98 -12.61 -9.37
N GLN A 548 7.62 -11.41 -8.90
CA GLN A 548 6.29 -11.15 -8.35
C GLN A 548 5.18 -11.33 -9.38
N LEU A 549 5.37 -10.81 -10.59
CA LEU A 549 4.43 -11.00 -11.69
C LEU A 549 4.27 -12.47 -12.07
N ALA A 550 5.35 -13.25 -12.06
CA ALA A 550 5.30 -14.68 -12.30
C ALA A 550 4.49 -15.42 -11.22
N ILE A 551 4.49 -14.93 -9.97
CA ILE A 551 3.63 -15.45 -8.89
C ILE A 551 2.17 -15.07 -9.13
N VAL A 552 1.89 -13.81 -9.49
CA VAL A 552 0.54 -13.31 -9.73
C VAL A 552 -0.12 -14.04 -10.91
N LEU A 553 0.60 -14.24 -12.02
CA LEU A 553 0.10 -14.94 -13.21
C LEU A 553 -0.30 -16.39 -12.95
N LYS A 554 0.35 -17.07 -11.99
CA LYS A 554 -0.01 -18.44 -11.60
C LYS A 554 -1.31 -18.50 -10.80
N GLY A 555 -1.78 -17.36 -10.29
CA GLY A 555 -2.95 -17.25 -9.44
C GLY A 555 -2.67 -17.71 -8.01
N ARG A 556 -2.92 -16.82 -7.03
CA ARG A 556 -2.89 -17.16 -5.60
C ARG A 556 -4.26 -17.70 -5.20
N HIS A 557 -4.46 -19.01 -5.33
CA HIS A 557 -5.70 -19.64 -4.88
C HIS A 557 -5.68 -19.84 -3.36
N ARG A 558 -6.09 -18.82 -2.62
CA ARG A 558 -6.23 -18.90 -1.16
C ARG A 558 -7.37 -19.83 -0.76
N PHE A 559 -7.19 -20.48 0.39
CA PHE A 559 -8.20 -21.32 1.00
C PHE A 559 -9.42 -20.48 1.38
N LYS A 560 -10.62 -20.95 1.03
CA LYS A 560 -11.88 -20.26 1.34
C LYS A 560 -12.61 -21.01 2.46
N PRO A 561 -12.85 -20.39 3.63
CA PRO A 561 -13.59 -21.03 4.72
C PRO A 561 -14.98 -21.55 4.32
N ALA A 562 -15.61 -20.93 3.31
CA ALA A 562 -16.87 -21.40 2.73
C ALA A 562 -16.82 -22.88 2.27
N GLN A 563 -15.66 -23.38 1.82
CA GLN A 563 -15.49 -24.79 1.43
C GLN A 563 -15.74 -25.73 2.61
N VAL A 564 -15.28 -25.34 3.80
CA VAL A 564 -15.50 -26.11 5.04
C VAL A 564 -16.95 -26.04 5.45
N VAL A 565 -17.56 -24.85 5.40
CA VAL A 565 -18.97 -24.64 5.71
C VAL A 565 -19.86 -25.56 4.88
N ASP A 566 -19.63 -25.66 3.57
CA ASP A 566 -20.44 -26.49 2.69
C ASP A 566 -20.26 -27.99 2.96
N LYS A 567 -19.05 -28.44 3.33
CA LYS A 567 -18.82 -29.81 3.79
C LYS A 567 -19.49 -30.09 5.13
N LEU A 568 -19.44 -29.14 6.05
CA LEU A 568 -20.08 -29.25 7.36
C LEU A 568 -21.60 -29.28 7.26
N LYS A 569 -22.22 -28.49 6.39
CA LYS A 569 -23.67 -28.55 6.13
C LYS A 569 -24.14 -29.96 5.80
N ILE A 570 -23.38 -30.70 5.00
CA ILE A 570 -23.71 -32.09 4.63
C ILE A 570 -23.36 -33.05 5.77
N SER A 571 -22.15 -32.94 6.32
CA SER A 571 -21.66 -33.91 7.31
C SER A 571 -22.35 -33.81 8.67
N LEU A 572 -22.72 -32.61 9.12
CA LEU A 572 -23.42 -32.38 10.40
C LEU A 572 -24.86 -32.89 10.36
N VAL A 573 -25.52 -32.86 9.20
CA VAL A 573 -26.85 -33.48 9.04
C VAL A 573 -26.78 -35.00 9.21
N CYS A 574 -25.67 -35.61 8.79
CA CYS A 574 -25.39 -37.03 8.98
C CYS A 574 -24.73 -37.35 10.33
N TYR A 575 -24.34 -36.33 11.10
CA TYR A 575 -23.63 -36.48 12.37
C TYR A 575 -24.63 -36.81 13.47
N GLN A 576 -24.75 -38.09 13.81
CA GLN A 576 -25.49 -38.56 14.97
C GLN A 576 -24.49 -38.87 16.10
N PRO A 577 -24.40 -38.06 17.16
CA PRO A 577 -23.46 -38.27 18.27
C PRO A 577 -23.63 -39.65 18.93
N GLU A 578 -24.84 -40.20 18.89
CA GLU A 578 -25.23 -41.45 19.53
C GLU A 578 -24.99 -42.69 18.63
N ALA A 579 -24.87 -42.51 17.30
CA ALA A 579 -24.78 -43.63 16.36
C ALA A 579 -23.34 -44.16 16.14
N LEU A 580 -22.31 -43.35 16.44
CA LEU A 580 -20.91 -43.75 16.31
C LEU A 580 -20.30 -44.33 17.59
N SER A 581 -21.10 -44.61 18.61
CA SER A 581 -20.65 -45.31 19.82
C SER A 581 -20.44 -46.82 19.65
N ARG A 582 -20.81 -47.45 18.52
CA ARG A 582 -20.73 -48.94 18.38
C ARG A 582 -20.33 -49.50 17.00
N CYS A 583 -19.71 -48.71 16.15
CA CYS A 583 -19.11 -49.24 14.92
C CYS A 583 -17.63 -48.86 14.89
N SER A 584 -16.78 -49.78 15.31
CA SER A 584 -15.36 -49.79 14.97
C SER A 584 -15.25 -49.93 13.46
N THR A 585 -15.27 -48.81 12.75
CA THR A 585 -14.72 -48.76 11.39
C THR A 585 -13.24 -49.14 11.48
N PRO A 586 -12.74 -50.05 10.62
CA PRO A 586 -11.34 -50.46 10.65
C PRO A 586 -10.47 -49.21 10.48
N ILE A 587 -9.55 -49.05 11.43
CA ILE A 587 -8.63 -47.93 11.54
C ILE A 587 -7.77 -47.90 10.28
N SER A 588 -8.09 -47.00 9.34
CA SER A 588 -7.10 -46.48 8.42
C SER A 588 -6.10 -45.63 9.22
N PRO A 589 -4.79 -45.57 8.86
CA PRO A 589 -3.71 -45.07 9.74
C PRO A 589 -3.75 -43.57 10.12
N SER A 590 -4.87 -42.88 9.91
CA SER A 590 -4.96 -41.42 9.95
C SER A 590 -6.30 -40.86 10.45
N GLY A 591 -7.09 -41.61 11.24
CA GLY A 591 -8.45 -41.18 11.59
C GLY A 591 -8.95 -41.56 12.98
N SER A 592 -8.52 -40.82 14.00
CA SER A 592 -9.31 -40.45 15.19
C SER A 592 -8.44 -39.54 16.04
N ILE A 593 -8.78 -38.25 16.13
CA ILE A 593 -8.10 -37.29 16.99
C ILE A 593 -8.63 -37.54 18.42
N PRO A 594 -7.84 -38.03 19.38
CA PRO A 594 -8.28 -38.14 20.75
C PRO A 594 -8.41 -36.74 21.35
N SER A 595 -9.25 -36.58 22.38
CA SER A 595 -9.35 -35.35 23.20
C SER A 595 -8.00 -34.86 23.76
N SER A 596 -6.95 -35.70 23.74
CA SER A 596 -5.57 -35.33 24.04
C SER A 596 -4.99 -34.30 23.07
N ILE A 597 -5.37 -34.29 21.79
CA ILE A 597 -4.82 -33.35 20.82
C ILE A 597 -5.35 -31.94 21.08
N LEU A 598 -6.61 -31.74 21.50
CA LEU A 598 -7.09 -30.40 21.90
C LEU A 598 -6.31 -29.84 23.10
N ASN A 599 -6.00 -30.69 24.07
CA ASN A 599 -5.13 -30.33 25.19
C ASN A 599 -3.67 -30.10 24.74
N GLU A 600 -3.15 -30.86 23.77
CA GLU A 600 -1.82 -30.63 23.18
C GLU A 600 -1.78 -29.36 22.32
N LEU A 601 -2.80 -29.04 21.53
CA LEU A 601 -2.91 -27.81 20.75
C LEU A 601 -2.93 -26.58 21.66
N CYS A 602 -3.55 -26.68 22.84
CA CYS A 602 -3.49 -25.65 23.87
C CYS A 602 -2.13 -25.61 24.61
N ALA A 603 -1.41 -26.74 24.70
CA ALA A 603 -0.13 -26.85 25.41
C ALA A 603 1.10 -26.53 24.53
N MET A 604 0.98 -26.59 23.20
CA MET A 604 2.07 -26.45 22.23
C MET A 604 2.62 -25.01 22.07
N GLN A 605 2.02 -24.02 22.73
CA GLN A 605 2.55 -22.65 22.80
C GLN A 605 2.63 -22.19 24.25
N GLY A 606 3.78 -22.44 24.87
CA GLY A 606 4.06 -22.04 26.24
C GLY A 606 4.06 -20.53 26.42
N SER A 607 2.99 -20.00 27.02
CA SER A 607 3.06 -18.75 27.76
C SER A 607 2.14 -18.80 28.97
N ARG A 608 2.69 -19.22 30.12
CA ARG A 608 2.08 -19.06 31.46
C ARG A 608 2.11 -17.59 31.90
N LYS A 609 1.68 -16.65 31.06
CA LYS A 609 1.34 -15.29 31.50
C LYS A 609 -0.15 -15.32 31.81
N ARG A 610 -0.52 -14.97 33.06
CA ARG A 610 -1.89 -14.92 33.63
C ARG A 610 -2.97 -14.79 32.55
N GLN A 611 -3.48 -15.90 32.03
CA GLN A 611 -4.66 -15.88 31.19
C GLN A 611 -5.83 -15.66 32.14
N GLU A 612 -6.43 -14.47 32.09
CA GLU A 612 -7.76 -14.28 32.66
C GLU A 612 -8.68 -15.35 32.04
N GLU A 613 -9.43 -16.07 32.85
CA GLU A 613 -10.11 -17.28 32.40
C GLU A 613 -11.52 -16.97 31.84
N LEU A 614 -11.98 -17.77 30.88
CA LEU A 614 -13.36 -17.71 30.37
C LEU A 614 -14.39 -17.86 31.52
N PRO A 615 -15.61 -17.29 31.38
CA PRO A 615 -16.64 -17.35 32.43
C PRO A 615 -17.25 -18.75 32.60
N PHE A 616 -16.82 -19.74 31.83
CA PHE A 616 -17.24 -21.14 31.91
C PHE A 616 -16.02 -22.07 31.89
N TYR A 617 -16.24 -23.31 32.29
CA TYR A 617 -15.21 -24.35 32.26
C TYR A 617 -15.08 -24.90 30.84
N GLU A 618 -13.83 -24.99 30.35
CA GLU A 618 -13.51 -25.60 29.07
C GLU A 618 -13.51 -27.13 29.21
N THR A 619 -14.69 -27.70 29.45
CA THR A 619 -14.91 -29.14 29.61
C THR A 619 -16.16 -29.54 28.85
N GLU A 620 -16.08 -30.60 28.05
CA GLU A 620 -17.24 -31.23 27.43
C GLU A 620 -17.50 -32.60 28.07
N SER A 621 -18.76 -32.91 28.35
CA SER A 621 -19.15 -34.19 28.94
C SER A 621 -19.35 -35.31 27.91
N CYS A 622 -19.24 -34.99 26.61
CA CYS A 622 -19.47 -35.90 25.51
C CYS A 622 -18.14 -36.36 24.88
N THR A 623 -18.09 -37.62 24.45
CA THR A 623 -16.89 -38.24 23.83
C THR A 623 -16.73 -37.94 22.34
N ALA A 624 -17.72 -37.31 21.71
CA ALA A 624 -17.70 -36.90 20.31
C ALA A 624 -18.47 -35.57 20.18
N SER A 625 -17.74 -34.46 20.12
CA SER A 625 -18.38 -33.14 20.07
C SER A 625 -18.45 -32.56 18.66
N ARG A 626 -19.49 -31.76 18.41
CA ARG A 626 -19.63 -30.97 17.16
C ARG A 626 -18.36 -30.14 16.89
N GLN A 627 -17.72 -29.63 17.94
CA GLN A 627 -16.50 -28.82 17.82
C GLN A 627 -15.29 -29.65 17.39
N GLU A 628 -15.11 -30.87 17.91
CA GLU A 628 -14.07 -31.79 17.43
C GLU A 628 -14.25 -32.11 15.94
N HIS A 629 -15.50 -32.31 15.51
CA HIS A 629 -15.82 -32.54 14.10
C HIS A 629 -15.48 -31.32 13.23
N ILE A 630 -15.87 -30.11 13.64
CA ILE A 630 -15.53 -28.85 12.94
C ILE A 630 -14.02 -28.69 12.80
N ILE A 631 -13.25 -28.92 13.86
CA ILE A 631 -11.78 -28.85 13.85
C ILE A 631 -11.21 -29.89 12.89
N SER A 632 -11.69 -31.13 12.94
CA SER A 632 -11.20 -32.21 12.08
C SER A 632 -11.42 -31.94 10.58
N VAL A 633 -12.60 -31.41 10.22
CA VAL A 633 -12.93 -31.07 8.82
C VAL A 633 -12.11 -29.88 8.35
N ASN A 634 -11.98 -28.82 9.18
CA ASN A 634 -11.08 -27.70 8.88
C ASN A 634 -9.66 -28.16 8.61
N LEU A 635 -9.10 -28.96 9.51
CA LEU A 635 -7.72 -29.44 9.42
C LEU A 635 -7.54 -30.27 8.14
N ARG A 636 -8.47 -31.17 7.84
CA ARG A 636 -8.44 -32.02 6.66
C ARG A 636 -8.48 -31.20 5.37
N GLU A 637 -9.47 -30.34 5.20
CA GLU A 637 -9.65 -29.55 3.96
C GLU A 637 -8.49 -28.56 3.78
N LEU A 638 -8.03 -27.94 4.87
CA LEU A 638 -6.88 -27.04 4.83
C LEU A 638 -5.59 -27.78 4.44
N SER A 639 -5.31 -28.93 5.07
CA SER A 639 -4.14 -29.74 4.75
C SER A 639 -4.16 -30.21 3.30
N MET A 640 -5.33 -30.64 2.80
CA MET A 640 -5.50 -31.04 1.40
C MET A 640 -5.29 -29.88 0.42
N HIS A 641 -5.80 -28.68 0.75
CA HIS A 641 -5.61 -27.49 -0.06
C HIS A 641 -4.13 -27.10 -0.13
N LEU A 642 -3.46 -27.03 1.02
CA LEU A 642 -2.04 -26.71 1.12
C LEU A 642 -1.16 -27.76 0.42
N LEU A 643 -1.47 -29.05 0.52
CA LEU A 643 -0.76 -30.11 -0.20
C LEU A 643 -0.90 -29.96 -1.72
N LYS A 644 -2.14 -29.74 -2.19
CA LYS A 644 -2.43 -29.65 -3.63
C LYS A 644 -1.82 -28.40 -4.26
N LYS A 645 -1.88 -27.26 -3.56
CA LYS A 645 -1.42 -25.95 -4.08
C LYS A 645 0.03 -25.64 -3.75
N GLY A 646 0.56 -26.18 -2.65
CA GLY A 646 1.98 -26.11 -2.32
C GLY A 646 2.85 -26.81 -3.38
N SER A 647 2.39 -27.96 -3.91
CA SER A 647 3.15 -28.77 -4.86
C SER A 647 3.22 -28.19 -6.29
N ASP A 648 2.35 -27.25 -6.64
CA ASP A 648 2.27 -26.63 -7.98
C ASP A 648 3.36 -25.55 -8.18
N ASN A 649 4.01 -25.08 -7.10
CA ASN A 649 4.95 -23.96 -7.13
C ASN A 649 6.39 -24.35 -7.53
N LYS A 650 6.55 -25.27 -8.49
CA LYS A 650 7.84 -25.79 -8.97
C LYS A 650 8.54 -24.83 -9.95
N MET A 651 8.97 -23.65 -9.49
CA MET A 651 9.80 -22.75 -10.32
C MET A 651 11.31 -23.01 -10.17
N SER A 652 11.75 -23.71 -9.11
CA SER A 652 13.16 -24.04 -8.92
C SER A 652 13.41 -25.54 -9.08
N ARG A 653 14.24 -25.90 -10.07
CA ARG A 653 14.70 -27.29 -10.33
C ARG A 653 15.46 -27.92 -9.15
N PHE A 654 15.76 -27.16 -8.08
CA PHE A 654 16.55 -27.60 -6.93
C PHE A 654 15.79 -27.73 -5.59
N GLN A 655 14.47 -27.47 -5.53
CA GLN A 655 13.67 -27.53 -4.30
C GLN A 655 12.87 -28.83 -4.11
N TRP A 656 13.42 -29.99 -4.49
CA TRP A 656 12.73 -31.28 -4.30
C TRP A 656 12.66 -31.76 -2.84
N GLN A 657 13.23 -31.01 -1.87
CA GLN A 657 13.38 -31.46 -0.49
C GLN A 657 12.41 -30.84 0.54
N SER A 658 11.61 -29.83 0.21
CA SER A 658 10.97 -28.98 1.24
C SER A 658 9.50 -29.27 1.60
N GLN A 659 8.76 -30.14 0.90
CA GLN A 659 7.32 -30.32 1.19
C GLN A 659 6.98 -31.76 1.60
N SER A 660 7.42 -32.17 2.79
CA SER A 660 6.87 -33.38 3.41
C SER A 660 5.40 -33.12 3.82
N PRO A 661 4.49 -34.09 3.65
CA PRO A 661 3.11 -33.95 4.13
C PRO A 661 3.01 -33.62 5.63
N ILE A 662 4.02 -34.04 6.40
CA ILE A 662 4.18 -33.73 7.82
C ILE A 662 4.34 -32.21 8.03
N HIS A 663 5.14 -31.55 7.20
CA HIS A 663 5.37 -30.10 7.31
C HIS A 663 4.10 -29.31 6.98
N VAL A 664 3.39 -29.69 5.91
CA VAL A 664 2.11 -29.07 5.54
C VAL A 664 1.06 -29.25 6.65
N HIS A 665 0.96 -30.46 7.20
CA HIS A 665 0.07 -30.74 8.31
C HIS A 665 0.42 -29.91 9.54
N ALA A 666 1.71 -29.73 9.87
CA ALA A 666 2.12 -28.88 10.97
C ALA A 666 1.68 -27.41 10.81
N VAL A 667 1.75 -26.84 9.60
CA VAL A 667 1.25 -25.49 9.30
C VAL A 667 -0.27 -25.42 9.45
N ALA A 668 -1.00 -26.39 8.89
CA ALA A 668 -2.46 -26.45 9.01
C ALA A 668 -2.90 -26.55 10.48
N THR A 669 -2.24 -27.41 11.26
CA THR A 669 -2.48 -27.59 12.70
C THR A 669 -2.22 -26.28 13.45
N ARG A 670 -1.11 -25.59 13.20
CA ARG A 670 -0.82 -24.29 13.82
C ARG A 670 -1.86 -23.23 13.47
N TYR A 671 -2.34 -23.20 12.22
CA TYR A 671 -3.38 -22.26 11.81
C TYR A 671 -4.70 -22.52 12.55
N VAL A 672 -5.15 -23.78 12.61
CA VAL A 672 -6.38 -24.14 13.33
C VAL A 672 -6.24 -23.93 14.84
N SER A 673 -5.06 -24.15 15.42
CA SER A 673 -4.77 -23.76 16.82
C SER A 673 -4.88 -22.26 17.03
N ALA A 674 -4.31 -21.46 16.12
CA ALA A 674 -4.42 -20.01 16.18
C ALA A 674 -5.89 -19.58 16.10
N GLN A 675 -6.69 -20.22 15.24
CA GLN A 675 -8.13 -19.95 15.17
C GLN A 675 -8.80 -20.15 16.52
N LEU A 676 -8.59 -21.31 17.15
CA LEU A 676 -9.16 -21.61 18.47
C LEU A 676 -8.72 -20.62 19.55
N GLU A 677 -7.45 -20.23 19.56
CA GLU A 677 -6.93 -19.25 20.53
C GLU A 677 -7.57 -17.88 20.35
N GLN A 678 -7.69 -17.38 19.10
CA GLN A 678 -8.35 -16.10 18.84
C GLN A 678 -9.85 -16.15 19.16
N SER A 679 -10.49 -17.30 18.94
CA SER A 679 -11.87 -17.60 19.35
C SER A 679 -12.06 -17.44 20.87
N ARG A 680 -11.13 -18.00 21.67
CA ARG A 680 -11.14 -17.87 23.14
C ARG A 680 -10.96 -16.43 23.57
N LYS A 681 -9.96 -15.74 23.02
CA LYS A 681 -9.64 -14.34 23.36
C LYS A 681 -10.83 -13.41 23.11
N ILE A 682 -11.45 -13.50 21.94
CA ILE A 682 -12.60 -12.65 21.63
C ILE A 682 -13.83 -13.02 22.46
N CYS A 683 -14.13 -14.32 22.63
CA CYS A 683 -15.26 -14.76 23.44
C CYS A 683 -15.14 -14.23 24.88
N GLN A 684 -13.94 -14.28 25.44
CA GLN A 684 -13.66 -13.74 26.76
C GLN A 684 -13.87 -12.22 26.82
N ALA A 685 -13.30 -11.48 25.86
CA ALA A 685 -13.44 -10.04 25.78
C ALA A 685 -14.91 -9.63 25.70
N LEU A 686 -15.70 -10.31 24.87
CA LEU A 686 -17.14 -10.08 24.71
C LEU A 686 -17.93 -10.37 25.99
N CYS A 687 -17.61 -11.46 26.71
CA CYS A 687 -18.24 -11.76 27.99
C CYS A 687 -17.97 -10.70 29.05
N ASN A 688 -16.79 -10.06 29.03
CA ASN A 688 -16.44 -8.99 29.98
C ASN A 688 -17.28 -7.71 29.79
N ILE A 689 -17.82 -7.47 28.59
CA ILE A 689 -18.62 -6.27 28.28
C ILE A 689 -19.94 -6.27 29.05
N ALA A 690 -20.55 -7.43 29.26
CA ALA A 690 -21.83 -7.53 29.96
C ALA A 690 -21.71 -7.30 31.48
N VAL A 691 -20.49 -7.19 32.03
CA VAL A 691 -20.23 -7.18 33.49
C VAL A 691 -19.61 -5.86 33.98
N VAL A 692 -19.71 -4.78 33.20
CA VAL A 692 -19.11 -3.46 33.51
C VAL A 692 -19.46 -2.95 34.94
N SER A 693 -20.55 -3.43 35.55
CA SER A 693 -21.03 -3.00 36.87
C SER A 693 -20.61 -3.88 38.07
N LYS A 694 -19.94 -5.03 37.92
CA LYS A 694 -19.58 -5.92 39.06
C LYS A 694 -18.07 -6.25 39.11
N ARG A 695 -17.49 -6.23 40.31
CA ARG A 695 -16.07 -6.63 40.54
C ARG A 695 -15.87 -8.09 40.08
N LYS A 696 -15.07 -8.31 39.03
CA LYS A 696 -14.72 -9.61 38.41
C LYS A 696 -14.40 -10.74 39.42
N HIS A 697 -13.89 -10.41 40.61
CA HIS A 697 -13.45 -11.37 41.62
C HIS A 697 -14.57 -12.05 42.44
N GLN A 698 -15.84 -11.69 42.25
CA GLN A 698 -16.96 -12.25 43.03
C GLN A 698 -17.87 -13.18 42.23
N LEU A 699 -17.68 -13.32 40.92
CA LEU A 699 -18.56 -14.14 40.09
C LEU A 699 -18.01 -15.57 39.97
N GLU A 700 -18.88 -16.53 40.23
CA GLU A 700 -18.58 -17.95 40.00
C GLU A 700 -18.64 -18.26 38.50
N LYS A 701 -18.03 -19.37 38.07
CA LYS A 701 -18.01 -19.80 36.66
C LYS A 701 -19.19 -20.69 36.29
N GLY A 702 -19.44 -20.85 34.99
CA GLY A 702 -20.41 -21.77 34.42
C GLY A 702 -21.84 -21.24 34.50
N PHE A 703 -22.82 -22.10 34.77
CA PHE A 703 -24.22 -21.68 34.83
C PHE A 703 -24.53 -20.73 36.00
N LEU A 704 -23.77 -20.83 37.10
CA LEU A 704 -23.89 -19.94 38.26
C LEU A 704 -23.54 -18.49 37.91
N TYR A 705 -22.57 -18.30 37.00
CA TYR A 705 -22.26 -16.98 36.43
C TYR A 705 -23.51 -16.31 35.86
N ILE A 706 -24.26 -17.05 35.03
CA ILE A 706 -25.47 -16.56 34.36
C ILE A 706 -26.54 -16.23 35.40
N ASP A 707 -26.73 -17.09 36.41
CA ASP A 707 -27.71 -16.88 37.46
C ASP A 707 -27.41 -15.62 38.31
N GLN A 708 -26.14 -15.22 38.44
CA GLN A 708 -25.72 -14.01 39.16
C GLN A 708 -25.86 -12.70 38.35
N LEU A 709 -26.09 -12.77 37.04
CA LEU A 709 -26.29 -11.60 36.17
C LEU A 709 -27.71 -11.01 36.32
N SER A 710 -27.84 -9.69 36.15
CA SER A 710 -29.15 -9.05 36.07
C SER A 710 -29.85 -9.42 34.75
N ALA A 711 -31.18 -9.27 34.69
CA ALA A 711 -31.94 -9.56 33.46
C ALA A 711 -31.44 -8.75 32.25
N ASN A 712 -31.05 -7.49 32.45
CA ASN A 712 -30.51 -6.64 31.39
C ASN A 712 -29.12 -7.12 30.94
N ASP A 713 -28.24 -7.46 31.88
CA ASP A 713 -26.89 -7.96 31.56
C ASP A 713 -26.95 -9.28 30.79
N ARG A 714 -27.88 -10.18 31.17
CA ARG A 714 -28.12 -11.44 30.44
C ARG A 714 -28.58 -11.19 29.01
N LEU A 715 -29.46 -10.22 28.80
CA LEU A 715 -29.95 -9.85 27.46
C LEU A 715 -28.83 -9.29 26.59
N ILE A 716 -28.02 -8.37 27.12
CA ILE A 716 -26.88 -7.79 26.41
C ILE A 716 -25.86 -8.90 26.07
N LEU A 717 -25.53 -9.75 27.04
CA LEU A 717 -24.62 -10.88 26.82
C LEU A 717 -25.15 -11.83 25.74
N PHE A 718 -26.44 -12.17 25.79
CA PHE A 718 -27.07 -13.05 24.81
C PHE A 718 -26.97 -12.46 23.40
N LEU A 719 -27.30 -11.17 23.22
CA LEU A 719 -27.23 -10.50 21.92
C LEU A 719 -25.80 -10.45 21.37
N ILE A 720 -24.81 -10.15 22.22
CA ILE A 720 -23.40 -10.13 21.80
C ILE A 720 -22.94 -11.54 21.38
N LEU A 721 -23.21 -12.55 22.21
CA LEU A 721 -22.79 -13.93 21.95
C LEU A 721 -23.53 -14.57 20.77
N GLU A 722 -24.78 -14.18 20.52
CA GLU A 722 -25.53 -14.60 19.34
C GLU A 722 -24.83 -14.15 18.06
N ARG A 723 -24.37 -12.90 18.01
CA ARG A 723 -23.67 -12.36 16.85
C ARG A 723 -22.30 -12.98 16.65
N TYR A 724 -21.60 -13.25 17.75
CA TYR A 724 -20.36 -14.02 17.75
C TYR A 724 -20.57 -15.44 17.22
N HIS A 725 -21.58 -16.14 17.72
CA HIS A 725 -21.95 -17.48 17.26
C HIS A 725 -22.28 -17.48 15.76
N LEU A 726 -23.06 -16.50 15.29
CA LEU A 726 -23.37 -16.33 13.87
C LEU A 726 -22.12 -16.10 13.00
N ALA A 727 -21.19 -15.26 13.46
CA ALA A 727 -19.94 -15.01 12.74
C ALA A 727 -19.12 -16.29 12.60
N VAL A 728 -18.93 -17.01 13.72
CA VAL A 728 -18.17 -18.26 13.78
C VAL A 728 -18.78 -19.36 12.90
N GLU A 729 -20.07 -19.63 13.04
CA GLU A 729 -20.77 -20.65 12.24
C GLU A 729 -20.69 -20.35 10.74
N SER A 730 -20.78 -19.07 10.36
CA SER A 730 -20.78 -18.68 8.94
C SER A 730 -19.44 -18.89 8.23
N ILE A 731 -18.34 -19.06 8.97
CA ILE A 731 -17.00 -19.33 8.42
C ILE A 731 -16.43 -20.67 8.93
N ALA A 732 -17.27 -21.51 9.57
CA ALA A 732 -16.86 -22.78 10.19
C ALA A 732 -15.69 -22.64 11.17
N TYR A 733 -15.66 -21.55 11.94
CA TYR A 733 -14.58 -21.28 12.88
C TYR A 733 -14.69 -22.17 14.14
N PRO A 734 -13.60 -22.67 14.73
CA PRO A 734 -13.65 -23.42 15.99
C PRO A 734 -14.12 -22.54 17.17
N GLN A 735 -14.95 -23.06 18.07
CA GLN A 735 -15.38 -22.37 19.30
C GLN A 735 -14.65 -22.91 20.55
N PRO A 736 -14.57 -22.14 21.65
CA PRO A 736 -14.12 -22.65 22.94
C PRO A 736 -14.99 -23.82 23.42
N GLN A 737 -14.38 -24.80 24.07
CA GLN A 737 -15.12 -25.93 24.63
C GLN A 737 -16.09 -25.46 25.71
N GLY A 738 -17.30 -26.01 25.74
CA GLY A 738 -18.36 -25.62 26.68
C GLY A 738 -19.11 -24.34 26.34
N PHE A 739 -18.72 -23.61 25.27
CA PHE A 739 -19.43 -22.42 24.81
C PHE A 739 -20.88 -22.71 24.45
N THR A 740 -21.15 -23.80 23.72
CA THR A 740 -22.51 -24.17 23.29
C THR A 740 -23.44 -24.39 24.49
N SER A 741 -23.01 -25.14 25.50
CA SER A 741 -23.78 -25.34 26.74
C SER A 741 -24.04 -24.03 27.48
N PHE A 742 -23.00 -23.20 27.63
CA PHE A 742 -23.11 -21.90 28.26
C PHE A 742 -24.10 -20.99 27.53
N PHE A 743 -24.01 -20.91 26.21
CA PHE A 743 -24.87 -20.09 25.35
C PHE A 743 -26.32 -20.60 25.35
N SER A 744 -26.54 -21.92 25.32
CA SER A 744 -27.87 -22.54 25.45
C SER A 744 -28.53 -22.24 26.79
N PHE A 745 -27.79 -22.36 27.90
CA PHE A 745 -28.34 -22.04 29.22
C PHE A 745 -28.62 -20.54 29.38
N LEU A 746 -27.76 -19.68 28.81
CA LEU A 746 -28.00 -18.23 28.76
C LEU A 746 -29.28 -17.93 27.97
N GLY A 747 -29.48 -18.56 26.81
CA GLY A 747 -30.71 -18.44 26.03
C GLY A 747 -31.95 -18.85 26.82
N TYR A 748 -31.89 -19.96 27.56
CA TYR A 748 -32.99 -20.43 28.42
C TYR A 748 -33.37 -19.41 29.50
N LYS A 749 -32.37 -18.78 30.14
CA LYS A 749 -32.57 -17.80 31.22
C LYS A 749 -32.98 -16.41 30.73
N THR A 750 -32.83 -16.12 29.44
CA THR A 750 -32.97 -14.78 28.86
C THR A 750 -34.19 -14.67 27.94
N LEU A 751 -34.45 -15.68 27.11
CA LEU A 751 -35.51 -15.64 26.10
C LEU A 751 -36.85 -16.12 26.67
N LYS A 752 -37.94 -15.64 26.05
CA LYS A 752 -39.27 -16.23 26.28
C LYS A 752 -39.27 -17.68 25.77
N PHE A 753 -40.01 -18.55 26.44
CA PHE A 753 -40.08 -19.99 26.13
C PHE A 753 -40.30 -20.30 24.64
N ASN A 754 -41.27 -19.64 24.00
CA ASN A 754 -41.55 -19.85 22.58
C ASN A 754 -40.37 -19.45 21.67
N THR A 755 -39.69 -18.35 22.00
CA THR A 755 -38.50 -17.91 21.27
C THR A 755 -37.35 -18.88 21.50
N PHE A 756 -37.12 -19.29 22.74
CA PHE A 756 -36.11 -20.30 23.07
C PHE A 756 -36.32 -21.60 22.27
N LEU A 757 -37.56 -22.12 22.23
CA LEU A 757 -37.89 -23.30 21.42
C LEU A 757 -37.63 -23.09 19.93
N GLN A 758 -37.88 -21.90 19.38
CA GLN A 758 -37.56 -21.61 17.98
C GLN A 758 -36.05 -21.70 17.71
N TYR A 759 -35.22 -21.23 18.64
CA TYR A 759 -33.76 -21.32 18.52
C TYR A 759 -33.28 -22.78 18.61
N VAL A 760 -33.86 -23.57 19.52
CA VAL A 760 -33.57 -25.01 19.63
C VAL A 760 -33.99 -25.74 18.34
N ASN A 761 -35.20 -25.50 17.84
CA ASN A 761 -35.71 -26.12 16.61
C ASN A 761 -34.90 -25.77 15.37
N ARG A 762 -34.23 -24.62 15.37
CA ARG A 762 -33.33 -24.16 14.30
C ARG A 762 -31.87 -24.59 14.52
N ASN A 763 -31.58 -25.42 15.53
CA ASN A 763 -30.24 -25.88 15.91
C ASN A 763 -29.25 -24.74 16.20
N VAL A 764 -29.75 -23.58 16.65
CA VAL A 764 -28.92 -22.47 17.14
C VAL A 764 -28.52 -22.70 18.59
N LEU A 765 -29.45 -23.23 19.40
CA LEU A 765 -29.18 -23.64 20.78
C LEU A 765 -29.26 -25.17 20.89
N GLU A 766 -28.20 -25.77 21.41
CA GLU A 766 -28.10 -27.22 21.60
C GLU A 766 -28.37 -27.60 23.06
N LEU A 767 -29.31 -28.52 23.28
CA LEU A 767 -29.66 -29.03 24.61
C LEU A 767 -28.74 -30.20 24.99
N GLN A 768 -27.51 -29.89 25.37
CA GLN A 768 -26.58 -30.89 25.89
C GLN A 768 -27.03 -31.43 27.26
N VAL A 769 -26.49 -32.59 27.66
CA VAL A 769 -26.91 -33.34 28.86
C VAL A 769 -26.79 -32.50 30.15
N ASP A 770 -25.74 -31.71 30.25
CA ASP A 770 -25.48 -30.75 31.34
C ASP A 770 -26.51 -29.62 31.39
N VAL A 771 -26.85 -29.02 30.25
CA VAL A 771 -27.89 -27.99 30.13
C VAL A 771 -29.26 -28.57 30.52
N MET A 772 -29.61 -29.75 30.00
CA MET A 772 -30.85 -30.44 30.35
C MET A 772 -30.93 -30.75 31.84
N LYS A 773 -29.84 -31.27 32.44
CA LYS A 773 -29.78 -31.52 33.88
C LYS A 773 -30.00 -30.24 34.69
N ALA A 774 -29.39 -29.13 34.29
CA ALA A 774 -29.55 -27.83 34.96
C ALA A 774 -30.97 -27.26 34.83
N ILE A 775 -31.62 -27.41 33.67
CA ILE A 775 -33.02 -27.01 33.46
C ILE A 775 -33.94 -27.88 34.33
N MET A 776 -33.75 -29.20 34.32
CA MET A 776 -34.59 -30.15 35.05
C MET A 776 -34.41 -30.06 36.56
N SER A 777 -33.20 -29.80 37.07
CA SER A 777 -32.98 -29.55 38.50
C SER A 777 -33.64 -28.24 38.95
N GLY A 778 -33.62 -27.20 38.10
CA GLY A 778 -34.33 -25.96 38.34
C GLY A 778 -35.85 -26.10 38.38
N LEU A 779 -36.42 -27.04 37.61
CA LEU A 779 -37.87 -27.33 37.62
C LEU A 779 -38.31 -28.12 38.86
N LYS A 780 -37.43 -28.93 39.47
CA LYS A 780 -37.73 -29.69 40.70
C LYS A 780 -37.72 -28.83 41.98
N GLY A 781 -37.24 -27.60 41.89
CA GLY A 781 -37.22 -26.64 43.00
C GLY A 781 -38.42 -25.69 43.08
N TYR A 782 -39.42 -25.87 42.20
CA TYR A 782 -40.70 -25.14 42.21
C TYR A 782 -41.84 -26.00 42.77
#